data_AF-A0A1F3L226-F1
#
_entry.id   AF-A0A1F3L226-F1
#
_cell.length_a   1.000
_cell.length_b   1.000
_cell.length_c   1.000
_cell.angle_alpha   90.00
_cell.angle_beta   90.00
_cell.angle_gamma   90.00
#
_symmetry.space_group_name_H-M   'P 1'
#
loop_
_entity.id
_entity.type
_entity.pdbx_description
1 polymer ?
#
loop_
_entity_poly.entity_id
_entity_poly.type
_entity_poly.pdbx_seq_one_letter_code
_entity_poly.pdbx_strand_id
1 'polypeptide(L)'
;MYVDKKIVFLFLFVFFFPINFLFAQGFPVVINEVMVTPVDAGANSLYDNGSQTGYGPMYSAQWIEFYNMSPCDTIDLGCYLMASNMSFGNDTNKGVFRFFGGTTIPPLGYIVVGGDACTIRDFNILTAVDSVFCMTKRWWLNDQAGWIALYDMSSHPKSAVYWNATGNPGDLNTSPQYACDVETNIQRCTCCSPGTMIRASQFPGIQFCGNTIFGSGFSFARKNDGSLEWELSQIPGGTPKACNAGFDSIYHLDIVLSDNLPVCNGESSGSIEANLSIIGYPRAPYTYSWSNGSTSASVYNIPADTYFLTVTDAFGCETIETYVLQNPPALIVQENHVDATCYGASDGSASVIVSGGLPPYSYLWNTNPPQFTSSLDNLLAGQYAVTVTDSLGCSHVAVFFISEPSDILITDNIVNACVDSSNGEIHISVSGGTPPYTYLWSNASIESEIYNLYEGVYSVTVKDANLCEKIKSFIISNTVVSLAEVPDMQVCNGAEISLSTVADGGTAPYQFFWIFGSDTISGTSYNFSPQTNSSISVFAYDANNCSSQIQNINIEVLPSLSLHVIADKDSICPDEIVTFSASAFGGTGESYHYFLEDTLSIVFPYSCSVHETSNVLFSMGDECGSTKVFDSVFVFVKESPSATPHISVQSGCVPLSVLFSALNTDSSNIVHWMFGDGSESSFLVAEHHYSLPGEYSISLDLISPNSCNTHYSIIQPVKVYPLPIANFDFYPQAASMLKPEISFLNYSGTFSIYFWDFGDASVDSLHRNPSHFYSAPGTYPVQLVIENEFSCTDTIVKNVTISDALIFYAPTAFTPGKDYNNNSFNVFVSGIDENSFSLRIFDRWGLQVYITKDINQGWNGRIAGFLAPIDSYVWFAEFTDLNGTFHRKSGVVTLVE
;
A
#
# COMPACT_ATOMS: atom_id res chain seq x y z
N MET A 1 -20.67 48.12 50.28
CA MET A 1 -20.02 49.34 50.81
C MET A 1 -20.17 50.46 49.78
N TYR A 2 -19.47 51.59 49.88
CA TYR A 2 -19.83 52.82 49.14
C TYR A 2 -19.61 52.80 47.60
N VAL A 3 -20.24 53.78 46.93
CA VAL A 3 -20.39 53.93 45.47
C VAL A 3 -19.34 54.87 44.86
N ASP A 4 -18.91 54.56 43.62
CA ASP A 4 -18.46 55.47 42.54
C ASP A 4 -17.99 54.59 41.34
N LYS A 5 -17.97 54.95 40.05
CA LYS A 5 -18.48 56.04 39.16
C LYS A 5 -18.25 55.53 37.71
N LYS A 6 -18.95 55.89 36.62
CA LYS A 6 -20.11 56.77 36.38
C LYS A 6 -20.71 56.42 34.99
N ILE A 7 -22.03 56.58 34.80
CA ILE A 7 -22.71 56.59 33.48
C ILE A 7 -23.09 58.04 33.14
N VAL A 8 -23.17 58.42 31.85
CA VAL A 8 -24.07 59.44 31.22
C VAL A 8 -23.51 59.90 29.85
N PHE A 9 -24.28 60.27 28.81
CA PHE A 9 -25.61 59.88 28.27
C PHE A 9 -25.90 60.82 27.07
N LEU A 10 -26.37 60.33 25.91
CA LEU A 10 -27.27 60.98 24.91
C LEU A 10 -27.19 60.23 23.55
N PHE A 11 -28.09 60.46 22.59
CA PHE A 11 -29.51 60.02 22.48
C PHE A 11 -30.00 60.26 21.02
N LEU A 12 -31.02 59.53 20.58
CA LEU A 12 -31.97 59.87 19.49
C LEU A 12 -31.52 59.82 18.00
N PHE A 13 -31.77 58.64 17.41
CA PHE A 13 -32.80 58.42 16.35
C PHE A 13 -32.52 58.55 14.83
N VAL A 14 -33.09 57.56 14.11
CA VAL A 14 -33.77 57.60 12.78
C VAL A 14 -33.04 57.10 11.50
N PHE A 15 -33.45 55.88 11.08
CA PHE A 15 -33.64 55.33 9.71
C PHE A 15 -32.52 55.50 8.64
N PHE A 16 -31.84 54.41 8.26
CA PHE A 16 -32.22 53.50 7.14
C PHE A 16 -31.26 52.29 7.04
N PHE A 17 -31.71 51.19 6.40
CA PHE A 17 -30.91 50.03 5.96
C PHE A 17 -30.75 50.08 4.42
N PRO A 18 -29.78 49.38 3.80
CA PRO A 18 -28.39 49.10 4.21
C PRO A 18 -27.39 49.30 3.02
N ILE A 19 -26.27 48.55 3.02
CA ILE A 19 -25.27 48.37 1.94
C ILE A 19 -24.21 49.48 1.83
N ASN A 20 -22.93 49.07 1.95
CA ASN A 20 -21.66 49.65 1.45
C ASN A 20 -20.48 49.14 2.35
N PHE A 21 -19.23 48.96 1.92
CA PHE A 21 -18.58 49.05 0.59
C PHE A 21 -17.28 48.22 0.55
N LEU A 22 -16.54 48.30 -0.58
CA LEU A 22 -15.16 47.82 -0.73
C LEU A 22 -14.14 48.77 -0.06
N PHE A 23 -12.90 48.27 0.10
CA PHE A 23 -11.63 48.98 0.38
C PHE A 23 -11.46 49.62 1.79
N ALA A 24 -10.26 49.89 2.31
CA ALA A 24 -8.94 49.20 2.27
C ALA A 24 -7.90 49.98 3.12
N GLN A 25 -6.76 49.33 3.41
CA GLN A 25 -5.47 49.87 3.87
C GLN A 25 -5.31 50.32 5.35
N GLY A 26 -4.15 49.94 5.92
CA GLY A 26 -3.73 50.20 7.30
C GLY A 26 -2.56 49.29 7.73
N PHE A 27 -1.34 49.56 7.25
CA PHE A 27 -0.08 48.84 7.52
C PHE A 27 0.32 48.79 9.02
N PRO A 28 1.28 47.94 9.48
CA PRO A 28 2.36 47.22 8.75
C PRO A 28 2.33 45.67 8.94
N VAL A 29 3.17 44.80 8.34
CA VAL A 29 4.66 44.71 8.38
C VAL A 29 5.29 44.12 7.10
N VAL A 30 6.47 44.66 6.78
CA VAL A 30 7.55 44.32 5.82
C VAL A 30 7.62 42.88 5.27
N ILE A 31 7.79 42.79 3.94
CA ILE A 31 8.48 41.71 3.20
C ILE A 31 9.46 42.39 2.21
N ASN A 32 10.61 41.78 1.91
CA ASN A 32 11.57 42.24 0.90
C ASN A 32 11.80 41.18 -0.19
N GLU A 33 11.74 41.61 -1.45
CA GLU A 33 12.48 41.03 -2.59
C GLU A 33 13.68 42.01 -2.90
N VAL A 34 14.64 41.83 -3.83
CA VAL A 34 14.68 41.26 -5.19
C VAL A 34 16.15 40.93 -5.59
N MET A 35 16.37 39.85 -6.36
CA MET A 35 17.58 39.47 -7.17
C MET A 35 18.99 39.38 -6.55
N VAL A 36 19.80 38.41 -7.06
CA VAL A 36 21.07 38.60 -7.84
C VAL A 36 21.73 37.22 -8.13
N THR A 37 22.50 37.12 -9.22
CA THR A 37 23.36 35.96 -9.60
C THR A 37 24.78 36.45 -9.98
N PRO A 38 25.72 35.57 -10.37
CA PRO A 38 26.63 34.75 -9.54
C PRO A 38 28.08 35.35 -9.49
N VAL A 39 29.10 34.53 -9.13
CA VAL A 39 30.55 34.55 -9.56
C VAL A 39 31.62 34.38 -8.44
N ASP A 40 32.42 33.32 -8.60
CA ASP A 40 33.84 33.02 -8.27
C ASP A 40 34.56 33.19 -6.89
N ALA A 41 35.32 32.10 -6.63
CA ALA A 41 36.69 31.99 -6.08
C ALA A 41 37.01 32.31 -4.60
N GLY A 42 38.01 31.66 -3.98
CA GLY A 42 38.80 30.51 -4.45
C GLY A 42 40.32 30.58 -4.18
N ALA A 43 40.77 30.32 -2.96
CA ALA A 43 42.16 30.09 -2.55
C ALA A 43 42.19 29.43 -1.14
N ASN A 44 43.14 28.61 -0.70
CA ASN A 44 44.40 28.16 -1.32
C ASN A 44 44.94 26.87 -0.62
N SER A 45 45.63 25.97 -1.34
CA SER A 45 46.67 25.01 -0.85
C SER A 45 46.33 23.93 0.23
N LEU A 46 46.95 22.74 0.34
CA LEU A 46 47.91 21.96 -0.49
C LEU A 46 48.02 20.47 0.01
N TYR A 47 48.67 19.62 -0.79
CA TYR A 47 49.31 18.31 -0.47
C TYR A 47 48.50 17.03 -0.11
N ASP A 48 48.25 16.25 -1.17
CA ASP A 48 48.38 14.79 -1.36
C ASP A 48 49.31 13.97 -0.42
N ASN A 49 48.86 12.80 0.09
CA ASN A 49 49.49 11.46 -0.11
C ASN A 49 48.80 10.25 0.61
N GLY A 50 48.78 9.08 -0.05
CA GLY A 50 49.59 7.94 0.46
C GLY A 50 49.03 6.74 1.26
N SER A 51 48.09 5.95 0.72
CA SER A 51 48.17 4.46 0.67
C SER A 51 48.01 3.50 1.90
N GLN A 52 47.70 2.23 1.54
CA GLN A 52 48.03 0.93 2.19
C GLN A 52 47.27 0.33 3.41
N THR A 53 46.49 -0.73 3.11
CA THR A 53 46.42 -2.07 3.76
C THR A 53 46.35 -2.25 5.29
N GLY A 54 45.32 -2.99 5.77
CA GLY A 54 45.29 -3.59 7.11
C GLY A 54 44.21 -4.68 7.27
N TYR A 55 44.56 -5.82 7.86
CA TYR A 55 43.67 -6.97 8.12
C TYR A 55 42.72 -6.76 9.32
N GLY A 56 41.59 -7.47 9.34
CA GLY A 56 40.89 -7.87 10.60
C GLY A 56 39.39 -7.58 10.63
N PRO A 57 38.50 -8.59 10.74
CA PRO A 57 37.06 -8.38 10.81
C PRO A 57 36.54 -8.27 12.26
N MET A 58 35.49 -7.48 12.46
CA MET A 58 34.55 -7.63 13.57
C MET A 58 33.10 -7.42 13.11
N TYR A 59 32.16 -8.02 13.84
CA TYR A 59 30.75 -8.09 13.48
C TYR A 59 29.97 -6.86 13.95
N SER A 60 29.08 -6.37 13.10
CA SER A 60 27.67 -6.14 13.47
C SER A 60 26.82 -6.17 12.20
N ALA A 61 25.61 -6.73 12.30
CA ALA A 61 24.65 -6.74 11.20
C ALA A 61 23.70 -5.54 11.32
N GLN A 62 23.33 -4.95 10.19
CA GLN A 62 22.09 -4.18 10.07
C GLN A 62 21.11 -4.94 9.17
N TRP A 63 19.83 -4.82 9.50
CA TRP A 63 18.75 -5.51 8.80
C TRP A 63 18.40 -4.76 7.51
N ILE A 64 17.98 -5.50 6.49
CA ILE A 64 17.25 -4.98 5.34
C ILE A 64 15.98 -5.83 5.24
N GLU A 65 14.84 -5.17 5.12
CA GLU A 65 13.52 -5.82 5.17
C GLU A 65 13.14 -6.46 3.83
N PHE A 66 12.21 -7.41 3.90
CA PHE A 66 11.70 -8.13 2.74
C PHE A 66 10.60 -7.32 2.05
N TYR A 67 10.64 -7.22 0.72
CA TYR A 67 9.44 -6.93 -0.06
C TYR A 67 8.62 -8.20 -0.31
N ASN A 68 7.29 -8.02 -0.35
CA ASN A 68 6.33 -9.09 -0.14
C ASN A 68 6.05 -9.95 -1.40
N MET A 69 5.49 -11.13 -1.18
CA MET A 69 5.14 -12.10 -2.23
C MET A 69 3.76 -11.83 -2.84
N SER A 70 3.57 -12.20 -4.11
CA SER A 70 2.33 -12.85 -4.57
C SER A 70 2.62 -13.85 -5.72
N PRO A 71 1.81 -14.91 -5.94
CA PRO A 71 2.20 -16.05 -6.79
C PRO A 71 1.19 -16.38 -7.92
N CYS A 72 1.43 -17.56 -8.54
CA CYS A 72 0.58 -18.40 -9.42
C CYS A 72 0.96 -18.43 -10.90
N ASP A 73 1.55 -19.55 -11.37
CA ASP A 73 0.79 -20.59 -12.10
C ASP A 73 1.62 -21.84 -12.50
N THR A 74 0.95 -22.85 -13.08
CA THR A 74 1.48 -24.04 -13.82
C THR A 74 2.10 -25.24 -13.07
N ILE A 75 1.23 -26.15 -12.64
CA ILE A 75 1.07 -27.53 -13.15
C ILE A 75 2.33 -28.36 -13.53
N ASP A 76 2.64 -29.34 -12.67
CA ASP A 76 2.91 -30.78 -12.92
C ASP A 76 3.32 -31.28 -14.34
N LEU A 77 4.53 -31.87 -14.46
CA LEU A 77 4.71 -33.22 -15.09
C LEU A 77 6.11 -33.86 -14.88
N GLY A 78 6.14 -35.06 -14.29
CA GLY A 78 6.85 -36.28 -14.76
C GLY A 78 8.37 -36.37 -15.10
N CYS A 79 9.01 -37.38 -14.47
CA CYS A 79 9.75 -38.50 -15.09
C CYS A 79 11.31 -38.58 -15.21
N TYR A 80 11.82 -39.78 -14.82
CA TYR A 80 13.12 -40.43 -15.12
C TYR A 80 14.45 -39.82 -14.59
N LEU A 81 15.59 -40.52 -14.57
CA LEU A 81 15.99 -41.86 -14.01
C LEU A 81 17.51 -42.10 -14.30
N MET A 82 18.13 -43.06 -13.60
CA MET A 82 19.54 -43.54 -13.73
C MET A 82 20.62 -42.54 -13.24
N ALA A 83 21.63 -42.85 -12.40
CA ALA A 83 22.22 -44.05 -11.78
C ALA A 83 23.55 -44.59 -12.36
N SER A 84 24.67 -44.24 -11.69
CA SER A 84 25.93 -45.02 -11.54
C SER A 84 26.80 -44.30 -10.50
N ASN A 85 27.33 -44.92 -9.43
CA ASN A 85 28.45 -45.89 -9.38
C ASN A 85 29.75 -45.30 -9.95
N MET A 86 30.93 -45.38 -9.31
CA MET A 86 31.46 -46.44 -8.42
C MET A 86 32.30 -45.93 -7.23
N SER A 87 32.66 -46.85 -6.34
CA SER A 87 33.49 -46.64 -5.14
C SER A 87 34.94 -47.15 -5.29
N PHE A 88 35.79 -46.79 -4.34
CA PHE A 88 36.90 -47.62 -3.86
C PHE A 88 37.02 -47.48 -2.33
N GLY A 89 37.53 -48.51 -1.66
CA GLY A 89 37.79 -48.53 -0.23
C GLY A 89 38.46 -49.82 0.22
N ASN A 90 38.76 -49.93 1.51
CA ASN A 90 38.93 -51.17 2.28
C ASN A 90 38.69 -50.78 3.77
N ASP A 91 37.80 -51.43 4.52
CA ASP A 91 37.89 -52.77 5.15
C ASP A 91 38.94 -52.80 6.29
N THR A 92 38.70 -53.44 7.45
CA THR A 92 37.91 -54.67 7.69
C THR A 92 37.07 -54.72 8.99
N ASN A 93 36.08 -55.63 8.99
CA ASN A 93 35.35 -56.25 10.13
C ASN A 93 34.18 -55.43 10.72
N LYS A 94 32.89 -55.67 10.41
CA LYS A 94 32.02 -56.88 10.33
C LYS A 94 31.33 -57.29 11.65
N GLY A 95 30.00 -57.20 11.65
CA GLY A 95 29.09 -57.76 12.66
C GLY A 95 27.65 -57.26 12.46
N VAL A 96 26.72 -58.11 12.03
CA VAL A 96 25.34 -57.74 11.67
C VAL A 96 24.34 -58.66 12.35
N PHE A 97 23.28 -58.10 12.95
CA PHE A 97 21.94 -58.72 12.98
C PHE A 97 20.85 -57.66 13.16
N ARG A 98 19.69 -57.86 12.49
CA ARG A 98 18.42 -57.12 12.65
C ARG A 98 17.33 -58.13 13.00
N PHE A 99 16.30 -57.76 13.76
CA PHE A 99 14.92 -58.27 13.58
C PHE A 99 13.89 -57.21 14.02
N PHE A 100 12.90 -56.94 13.15
CA PHE A 100 11.47 -56.53 13.30
C PHE A 100 10.96 -55.76 14.55
N GLY A 101 9.89 -54.96 14.50
CA GLY A 101 9.00 -54.58 13.39
C GLY A 101 7.50 -54.90 13.63
N GLY A 102 6.70 -53.88 14.00
CA GLY A 102 5.23 -53.94 14.22
C GLY A 102 4.80 -54.37 15.64
N THR A 103 3.84 -53.80 16.39
CA THR A 103 2.57 -53.03 16.19
C THR A 103 1.26 -53.84 16.05
N THR A 104 0.55 -54.06 17.17
CA THR A 104 -0.92 -54.27 17.33
C THR A 104 -1.24 -54.43 18.84
N ILE A 105 -2.41 -54.17 19.43
CA ILE A 105 -3.51 -53.18 19.28
C ILE A 105 -4.45 -53.34 20.54
N PRO A 106 -5.28 -52.35 20.96
CA PRO A 106 -6.02 -52.33 22.27
C PRO A 106 -7.40 -53.04 22.19
N PRO A 107 -8.47 -52.83 23.02
CA PRO A 107 -8.72 -51.96 24.21
C PRO A 107 -9.36 -52.73 25.41
N LEU A 108 -9.88 -52.18 26.53
CA LEU A 108 -10.37 -50.85 27.03
C LEU A 108 -9.67 -50.52 28.39
N GLY A 109 -9.94 -49.48 29.21
CA GLY A 109 -10.90 -48.35 29.31
C GLY A 109 -11.12 -48.03 30.80
N TYR A 110 -11.61 -46.87 31.30
CA TYR A 110 -12.21 -45.66 30.70
C TYR A 110 -11.82 -44.41 31.54
N ILE A 111 -11.73 -43.22 30.90
CA ILE A 111 -12.18 -41.87 31.36
C ILE A 111 -11.68 -41.32 32.72
N VAL A 112 -11.28 -40.04 32.90
CA VAL A 112 -10.79 -38.90 32.06
C VAL A 112 -10.37 -37.78 33.04
N VAL A 113 -9.42 -36.92 32.69
CA VAL A 113 -9.29 -35.46 32.96
C VAL A 113 -7.85 -35.04 32.59
N GLY A 114 -7.63 -33.77 32.23
CA GLY A 114 -6.31 -33.22 31.89
C GLY A 114 -5.40 -32.96 33.11
N GLY A 115 -4.23 -32.35 32.96
CA GLY A 115 -3.69 -31.76 31.73
C GLY A 115 -2.22 -31.36 31.89
N ASP A 116 -1.84 -30.34 31.13
CA ASP A 116 -0.49 -29.80 30.90
C ASP A 116 0.38 -29.54 32.15
N ALA A 117 1.72 -29.67 32.01
CA ALA A 117 2.63 -28.50 31.99
C ALA A 117 4.14 -28.85 32.22
N CYS A 118 4.99 -27.84 31.98
CA CYS A 118 6.32 -27.58 32.57
C CYS A 118 7.51 -28.55 32.32
N THR A 119 8.11 -28.30 31.16
CA THR A 119 9.55 -28.03 30.91
C THR A 119 10.36 -27.28 32.00
N ILE A 120 11.67 -27.04 31.71
CA ILE A 120 12.70 -26.19 32.41
C ILE A 120 13.57 -27.04 33.38
N ARG A 121 14.91 -27.25 33.28
CA ARG A 121 16.12 -26.62 32.64
C ARG A 121 16.47 -25.22 33.15
N ASP A 122 17.60 -24.92 33.79
CA ASP A 122 18.90 -25.58 34.03
C ASP A 122 19.58 -24.88 35.26
N PHE A 123 20.77 -25.32 35.70
CA PHE A 123 21.58 -24.58 36.70
C PHE A 123 22.65 -23.66 36.08
N ASN A 124 23.13 -22.70 36.87
CA ASN A 124 23.79 -21.47 36.40
C ASN A 124 25.34 -21.49 36.30
N ILE A 125 25.86 -20.66 35.38
CA ILE A 125 27.10 -19.83 35.47
C ILE A 125 28.47 -20.51 35.64
N LEU A 126 29.18 -20.64 34.50
CA LEU A 126 30.45 -19.99 34.10
C LEU A 126 31.71 -19.86 35.02
N THR A 127 32.86 -20.00 34.33
CA THR A 127 34.25 -19.55 34.61
C THR A 127 35.16 -20.34 35.57
N ALA A 128 36.46 -20.42 35.21
CA ALA A 128 37.52 -21.15 35.92
C ALA A 128 38.95 -20.68 35.57
N VAL A 129 39.80 -20.51 36.59
CA VAL A 129 41.29 -20.53 36.64
C VAL A 129 41.66 -20.58 38.14
N ASP A 130 42.81 -21.08 38.62
CA ASP A 130 44.01 -21.62 37.96
C ASP A 130 44.55 -22.84 38.74
N SER A 131 45.71 -23.40 38.37
CA SER A 131 46.14 -24.77 38.75
C SER A 131 47.36 -24.91 39.69
N VAL A 132 47.57 -26.16 40.16
CA VAL A 132 48.77 -26.77 40.82
C VAL A 132 48.74 -26.93 42.35
N PHE A 133 48.24 -28.08 42.83
CA PHE A 133 49.09 -29.16 43.41
C PHE A 133 48.30 -30.48 43.52
N CYS A 134 48.99 -31.63 43.57
CA CYS A 134 48.36 -32.95 43.56
C CYS A 134 47.99 -33.47 44.95
N MET A 135 46.77 -34.02 45.10
CA MET A 135 46.63 -35.33 45.76
C MET A 135 45.36 -36.11 45.39
N THR A 136 45.45 -37.40 45.67
CA THR A 136 44.60 -38.55 45.35
C THR A 136 43.08 -38.46 45.56
N LYS A 137 42.38 -39.35 44.84
CA LYS A 137 40.94 -39.68 44.90
C LYS A 137 40.27 -39.60 46.28
N ARG A 138 38.99 -39.22 46.24
CA ARG A 138 37.93 -39.47 47.22
C ARG A 138 38.10 -40.79 47.99
N TRP A 139 38.05 -40.67 49.31
CA TRP A 139 37.53 -41.64 50.27
C TRP A 139 36.18 -41.06 50.77
N TRP A 140 35.17 -41.81 51.21
CA TRP A 140 34.98 -43.27 51.28
C TRP A 140 33.48 -43.60 51.50
N LEU A 141 33.15 -44.91 51.57
CA LEU A 141 31.93 -45.50 52.18
C LEU A 141 30.55 -45.20 51.54
N ASN A 142 29.56 -46.10 51.58
CA ASN A 142 29.56 -47.57 51.38
C ASN A 142 28.10 -48.00 51.02
N ASP A 143 27.85 -49.03 50.21
CA ASP A 143 27.66 -50.46 50.56
C ASP A 143 26.64 -50.75 51.70
N GLN A 144 25.78 -51.79 51.65
CA GLN A 144 25.51 -52.75 50.56
C GLN A 144 24.14 -53.46 50.72
N ALA A 145 23.83 -54.21 49.65
CA ALA A 145 23.09 -55.48 49.57
C ALA A 145 23.19 -56.43 50.78
N GLY A 146 22.36 -57.48 50.94
CA GLY A 146 21.30 -58.04 50.09
C GLY A 146 21.03 -59.52 50.42
N TRP A 147 20.39 -60.26 49.50
CA TRP A 147 20.14 -61.73 49.56
C TRP A 147 19.16 -62.21 50.67
N ILE A 148 18.66 -63.45 50.69
CA ILE A 148 17.84 -64.25 49.74
C ILE A 148 17.48 -65.59 50.45
N ALA A 149 16.27 -66.11 50.26
CA ALA A 149 15.87 -67.49 50.60
C ALA A 149 14.74 -67.98 49.67
N LEU A 150 14.47 -69.29 49.63
CA LEU A 150 13.65 -69.97 48.60
C LEU A 150 12.44 -70.74 49.18
N TYR A 151 11.65 -71.38 48.29
CA TYR A 151 10.49 -72.28 48.50
C TYR A 151 9.11 -71.59 48.76
N ASP A 152 7.94 -72.09 48.33
CA ASP A 152 7.58 -73.03 47.22
C ASP A 152 6.03 -73.04 47.00
N MET A 153 5.57 -73.75 45.94
CA MET A 153 4.25 -74.38 45.73
C MET A 153 2.93 -73.56 45.62
N SER A 154 2.59 -73.29 44.36
CA SER A 154 1.40 -73.86 43.67
C SER A 154 -0.04 -73.29 43.86
N SER A 155 -0.84 -73.49 42.80
CA SER A 155 -2.32 -73.32 42.66
C SER A 155 -2.89 -71.89 42.81
N HIS A 156 -3.74 -71.34 41.92
CA HIS A 156 -4.95 -71.82 41.21
C HIS A 156 -6.18 -72.08 42.13
N PRO A 157 -7.41 -71.73 41.69
CA PRO A 157 -7.84 -70.39 41.28
C PRO A 157 -9.16 -69.97 41.96
N LYS A 158 -9.59 -68.70 41.81
CA LYS A 158 -10.98 -68.31 42.16
C LYS A 158 -11.89 -68.39 40.94
N SER A 159 -12.92 -69.23 41.04
CA SER A 159 -14.06 -69.27 40.12
C SER A 159 -15.36 -69.29 40.94
N ALA A 160 -16.19 -68.26 40.83
CA ALA A 160 -17.52 -68.21 41.42
C ALA A 160 -18.44 -67.36 40.54
N VAL A 161 -19.67 -67.82 40.35
CA VAL A 161 -20.62 -67.30 39.33
C VAL A 161 -21.99 -67.06 39.97
N TYR A 162 -22.46 -65.83 39.84
CA TYR A 162 -23.86 -65.35 39.82
C TYR A 162 -24.84 -65.63 40.99
N TRP A 163 -25.32 -64.50 41.57
CA TRP A 163 -26.72 -64.21 41.94
C TRP A 163 -27.33 -65.05 43.11
N ASN A 164 -28.41 -64.64 43.79
CA ASN A 164 -29.47 -63.68 43.46
C ASN A 164 -29.89 -62.79 44.67
N ALA A 165 -30.77 -61.81 44.46
CA ALA A 165 -31.05 -60.70 45.35
C ALA A 165 -32.27 -60.85 46.30
N THR A 166 -32.21 -60.11 47.42
CA THR A 166 -33.32 -59.40 48.13
C THR A 166 -32.68 -58.25 48.95
N GLY A 167 -33.40 -57.22 49.42
CA GLY A 167 -34.80 -56.87 49.17
C GLY A 167 -35.50 -56.10 50.30
N ASN A 168 -35.20 -54.80 50.43
CA ASN A 168 -36.11 -53.74 50.93
C ASN A 168 -36.44 -53.63 52.46
N PRO A 169 -37.18 -52.58 52.92
CA PRO A 169 -37.02 -51.98 54.27
C PRO A 169 -38.11 -52.37 55.30
N GLY A 170 -38.06 -51.79 56.51
CA GLY A 170 -39.14 -51.82 57.51
C GLY A 170 -38.96 -50.81 58.65
N ASP A 171 -40.02 -50.04 58.94
CA ASP A 171 -40.04 -48.84 59.80
C ASP A 171 -40.04 -49.07 61.34
N LEU A 172 -39.77 -47.96 62.05
CA LEU A 172 -40.12 -47.75 63.46
C LEU A 172 -41.64 -47.54 63.65
N ASN A 173 -42.24 -48.16 64.67
CA ASN A 173 -43.07 -47.42 65.64
C ASN A 173 -43.42 -48.16 66.95
N THR A 174 -43.79 -47.37 67.97
CA THR A 174 -44.47 -47.74 69.24
C THR A 174 -43.84 -48.82 70.16
N SER A 175 -43.01 -48.36 71.13
CA SER A 175 -43.29 -48.21 72.60
C SER A 175 -44.54 -48.90 73.22
N PRO A 176 -44.69 -49.03 74.57
CA PRO A 176 -43.89 -48.47 75.69
C PRO A 176 -43.72 -49.38 76.97
N GLN A 177 -43.29 -48.77 78.10
CA GLN A 177 -43.51 -49.13 79.53
C GLN A 177 -42.54 -50.10 80.25
N TYR A 178 -42.21 -49.93 81.56
CA TYR A 178 -42.02 -48.73 82.41
C TYR A 178 -41.30 -49.11 83.74
N ALA A 179 -40.71 -48.10 84.40
CA ALA A 179 -40.48 -47.97 85.86
C ALA A 179 -39.54 -48.94 86.61
N CYS A 180 -38.46 -48.39 87.17
CA CYS A 180 -38.38 -48.12 88.62
C CYS A 180 -37.42 -46.95 88.89
N ASP A 181 -37.42 -46.40 90.11
CA ASP A 181 -37.09 -44.99 90.38
C ASP A 181 -35.80 -44.75 91.22
N VAL A 182 -35.50 -43.47 91.47
CA VAL A 182 -34.27 -42.90 92.06
C VAL A 182 -34.31 -42.86 93.62
N GLU A 183 -33.15 -42.82 94.29
CA GLU A 183 -32.77 -41.86 95.37
C GLU A 183 -31.73 -42.35 96.43
N THR A 184 -31.01 -41.37 97.01
CA THR A 184 -30.11 -41.42 98.20
C THR A 184 -28.80 -42.24 98.06
N ASN A 185 -27.59 -41.65 97.93
CA ASN A 185 -26.94 -40.72 98.87
C ASN A 185 -25.57 -40.19 98.35
N ILE A 186 -25.26 -38.89 98.59
CA ILE A 186 -23.99 -38.33 99.16
C ILE A 186 -22.62 -38.76 98.50
N GLN A 187 -21.70 -37.88 98.06
CA GLN A 187 -21.52 -36.42 98.21
C GLN A 187 -20.54 -35.78 97.17
N ARG A 188 -20.79 -34.50 96.84
CA ARG A 188 -19.88 -33.35 96.56
C ARG A 188 -18.54 -33.46 95.76
N CYS A 189 -18.19 -32.32 95.17
CA CYS A 189 -16.97 -32.05 94.38
C CYS A 189 -15.78 -31.51 95.20
N THR A 190 -14.67 -31.24 94.49
CA THR A 190 -13.56 -30.27 94.76
C THR A 190 -12.28 -30.75 95.47
N CYS A 191 -11.27 -31.06 94.66
CA CYS A 191 -9.83 -30.68 94.71
C CYS A 191 -8.90 -30.97 95.93
N CYS A 192 -7.63 -31.17 95.55
CA CYS A 192 -6.37 -31.17 96.34
C CYS A 192 -5.90 -32.48 97.03
N SER A 193 -4.57 -32.66 96.96
CA SER A 193 -3.69 -33.75 97.43
C SER A 193 -3.45 -33.73 98.97
N PRO A 194 -2.75 -34.73 99.60
CA PRO A 194 -1.92 -35.82 99.06
C PRO A 194 -2.29 -37.22 99.61
N GLY A 195 -1.37 -38.21 99.57
CA GLY A 195 -1.66 -39.63 99.87
C GLY A 195 -1.10 -40.21 101.18
N THR A 196 -0.94 -41.54 101.19
CA THR A 196 -0.31 -42.47 102.17
C THR A 196 -1.22 -43.24 103.16
N MET A 197 -1.04 -44.58 103.18
CA MET A 197 -1.57 -45.60 104.13
C MET A 197 -3.10 -45.90 104.05
N ILE A 198 -3.68 -47.04 104.51
CA ILE A 198 -3.24 -48.16 105.38
C ILE A 198 -3.66 -49.55 104.77
N ARG A 199 -2.85 -50.59 105.07
CA ARG A 199 -3.14 -52.04 105.33
C ARG A 199 -4.62 -52.51 105.50
N ALA A 200 -4.97 -53.80 105.43
CA ALA A 200 -4.22 -55.07 105.60
C ALA A 200 -4.92 -56.20 104.76
N SER A 201 -4.63 -57.51 104.81
CA SER A 201 -3.72 -58.44 105.53
C SER A 201 -3.58 -59.74 104.65
N GLN A 202 -3.00 -60.93 104.98
CA GLN A 202 -2.71 -61.69 106.21
C GLN A 202 -1.38 -62.51 106.11
N PHE A 203 -1.23 -63.45 107.04
CA PHE A 203 -0.20 -64.47 107.33
C PHE A 203 0.13 -65.51 106.24
N PRO A 204 1.19 -66.33 106.41
CA PRO A 204 2.54 -66.05 106.93
C PRO A 204 3.66 -66.64 106.01
N GLY A 205 4.96 -66.37 106.18
CA GLY A 205 5.67 -65.50 107.12
C GLY A 205 7.17 -65.87 107.25
N ILE A 206 7.92 -65.09 108.05
CA ILE A 206 9.37 -65.18 108.34
C ILE A 206 10.30 -64.63 107.23
N GLN A 207 11.36 -63.96 107.68
CA GLN A 207 12.22 -63.03 106.96
C GLN A 207 13.64 -63.13 107.55
N PHE A 208 14.68 -63.11 106.72
CA PHE A 208 16.05 -62.84 107.18
C PHE A 208 16.84 -62.01 106.16
N CYS A 209 17.76 -61.20 106.67
CA CYS A 209 18.74 -60.45 105.90
C CYS A 209 20.07 -61.22 105.88
N GLY A 210 20.88 -61.08 104.83
CA GLY A 210 22.25 -61.59 104.82
C GLY A 210 22.94 -61.47 103.46
N ASN A 211 24.18 -60.96 103.47
CA ASN A 211 25.06 -61.00 102.30
C ASN A 211 25.96 -62.25 102.36
N THR A 212 26.07 -62.95 101.24
CA THR A 212 27.15 -63.90 100.91
C THR A 212 27.22 -63.91 99.37
N ILE A 213 28.31 -63.56 98.70
CA ILE A 213 29.67 -64.15 98.75
C ILE A 213 29.58 -65.67 98.56
N PHE A 214 29.89 -66.11 97.33
CA PHE A 214 30.06 -67.53 97.02
C PHE A 214 31.41 -68.01 97.57
N GLY A 215 31.34 -68.93 98.54
CA GLY A 215 32.46 -69.75 99.00
C GLY A 215 32.11 -71.22 98.80
N SER A 216 33.10 -72.04 98.42
CA SER A 216 32.89 -73.42 98.01
C SER A 216 32.61 -74.40 99.16
N GLY A 217 31.68 -75.34 98.92
CA GLY A 217 31.84 -76.72 99.41
C GLY A 217 30.79 -77.27 100.38
N PHE A 218 30.64 -78.60 100.27
CA PHE A 218 30.03 -79.54 101.24
C PHE A 218 28.53 -79.46 101.52
N SER A 219 27.83 -80.52 101.14
CA SER A 219 26.49 -80.86 101.62
C SER A 219 26.56 -81.89 102.76
N PHE A 220 25.70 -81.75 103.77
CA PHE A 220 25.61 -82.67 104.91
C PHE A 220 24.20 -83.25 105.01
N ALA A 221 24.09 -84.57 105.11
CA ALA A 221 22.82 -85.28 105.35
C ALA A 221 22.87 -86.01 106.71
N ARG A 222 21.82 -85.84 107.51
CA ARG A 222 21.73 -86.36 108.88
C ARG A 222 20.95 -87.69 108.90
N LYS A 223 21.40 -88.68 109.66
CA LYS A 223 20.63 -89.91 109.93
C LYS A 223 19.71 -89.75 111.16
N ASN A 224 18.66 -90.56 111.22
CA ASN A 224 17.51 -90.37 112.12
C ASN A 224 17.72 -90.84 113.58
N ASP A 225 18.93 -91.24 113.94
CA ASP A 225 19.35 -91.69 115.28
C ASP A 225 20.29 -90.70 116.00
N GLY A 226 20.74 -89.64 115.32
CA GLY A 226 21.25 -88.43 115.96
C GLY A 226 22.74 -88.39 116.31
N SER A 227 23.52 -89.42 115.98
CA SER A 227 25.00 -89.40 116.04
C SER A 227 25.62 -89.06 114.67
N LEU A 228 26.90 -88.69 114.68
CA LEU A 228 27.70 -88.37 113.49
C LEU A 228 29.06 -89.05 113.60
N GLU A 229 29.35 -89.94 112.66
CA GLU A 229 30.66 -90.54 112.44
C GLU A 229 30.81 -90.79 110.93
N TRP A 230 32.04 -90.77 110.41
CA TRP A 230 32.32 -90.68 108.97
C TRP A 230 33.12 -91.89 108.47
N GLU A 231 32.70 -92.45 107.34
CA GLU A 231 33.43 -93.53 106.68
C GLU A 231 33.29 -93.39 105.16
N LEU A 232 34.40 -93.50 104.42
CA LEU A 232 34.39 -93.40 102.96
C LEU A 232 33.89 -94.71 102.33
N SER A 233 32.94 -94.60 101.40
CA SER A 233 32.59 -95.69 100.48
C SER A 233 32.81 -95.24 99.04
N GLN A 234 33.21 -96.19 98.19
CA GLN A 234 33.85 -95.91 96.90
C GLN A 234 32.85 -95.79 95.74
N ILE A 235 33.22 -95.02 94.72
CA ILE A 235 32.74 -95.18 93.33
C ILE A 235 33.97 -95.52 92.46
N PRO A 236 33.90 -96.46 91.50
CA PRO A 236 35.09 -97.12 90.96
C PRO A 236 35.54 -96.62 89.58
N GLY A 237 36.81 -96.89 89.26
CA GLY A 237 37.22 -97.19 87.87
C GLY A 237 37.76 -96.04 87.02
N GLY A 238 38.96 -95.55 87.33
CA GLY A 238 39.68 -94.59 86.47
C GLY A 238 41.08 -94.31 87.01
N THR A 239 42.00 -95.28 86.91
CA THR A 239 43.29 -95.25 87.61
C THR A 239 44.22 -94.12 87.13
N PRO A 240 44.60 -93.16 87.99
CA PRO A 240 45.82 -92.38 87.78
C PRO A 240 47.01 -93.34 87.87
N LYS A 241 47.97 -93.21 86.95
CA LYS A 241 49.15 -94.05 86.90
C LYS A 241 50.11 -93.64 88.03
N ALA A 242 50.00 -94.29 89.19
CA ALA A 242 50.78 -93.93 90.37
C ALA A 242 52.30 -93.99 90.09
N CYS A 243 52.95 -92.83 90.08
CA CYS A 243 54.42 -92.69 90.01
C CYS A 243 55.08 -93.09 91.35
N ASN A 244 54.88 -94.34 91.76
CA ASN A 244 55.37 -94.85 93.04
C ASN A 244 56.77 -95.47 92.89
N ALA A 245 57.79 -94.71 93.29
CA ALA A 245 59.19 -95.12 93.27
C ALA A 245 59.94 -94.81 94.59
N GLY A 246 59.25 -94.96 95.74
CA GLY A 246 59.88 -95.15 97.05
C GLY A 246 60.26 -93.90 97.86
N PHE A 247 59.72 -93.86 99.09
CA PHE A 247 60.11 -93.04 100.25
C PHE A 247 59.76 -91.53 100.26
N ASP A 248 58.76 -91.20 101.08
CA ASP A 248 58.51 -89.96 101.82
C ASP A 248 58.83 -88.60 101.17
N SER A 249 57.89 -88.10 100.37
CA SER A 249 57.14 -86.87 100.73
C SER A 249 55.93 -86.67 99.80
N ILE A 250 54.81 -86.20 100.36
CA ILE A 250 53.69 -85.69 99.55
C ILE A 250 54.05 -84.28 99.09
N TYR A 251 53.98 -84.03 97.79
CA TYR A 251 54.10 -82.69 97.19
C TYR A 251 52.77 -82.31 96.54
N HIS A 252 52.47 -81.01 96.51
CA HIS A 252 51.30 -80.44 95.84
C HIS A 252 51.75 -79.28 94.95
N LEU A 253 51.06 -79.10 93.83
CA LEU A 253 51.30 -78.02 92.87
C LEU A 253 50.02 -77.18 92.78
N ASP A 254 50.02 -76.05 93.47
CA ASP A 254 48.92 -75.09 93.44
C ASP A 254 49.18 -74.09 92.30
N ILE A 255 48.18 -73.85 91.47
CA ILE A 255 48.22 -72.86 90.39
C ILE A 255 47.33 -71.68 90.82
N VAL A 256 47.91 -70.49 90.92
CA VAL A 256 47.16 -69.25 91.16
C VAL A 256 47.14 -68.45 89.86
N LEU A 257 45.96 -68.32 89.26
CA LEU A 257 45.78 -67.53 88.05
C LEU A 257 45.41 -66.09 88.42
N SER A 258 46.13 -65.13 87.83
CA SER A 258 45.85 -63.70 87.96
C SER A 258 45.64 -63.09 86.58
N ASP A 259 44.59 -62.29 86.42
CA ASP A 259 44.17 -61.73 85.14
C ASP A 259 44.40 -60.22 85.02
N ASN A 260 44.27 -59.75 83.78
CA ASN A 260 43.91 -58.39 83.45
C ASN A 260 42.81 -58.47 82.40
N LEU A 261 41.63 -57.92 82.67
CA LEU A 261 40.48 -57.97 81.76
C LEU A 261 40.79 -57.24 80.44
N PRO A 262 40.14 -57.60 79.32
CA PRO A 262 40.17 -56.78 78.10
C PRO A 262 39.72 -55.35 78.41
N VAL A 263 40.39 -54.37 77.80
CA VAL A 263 40.15 -52.94 78.04
C VAL A 263 38.72 -52.58 77.68
N CYS A 264 38.23 -53.06 76.53
CA CYS A 264 36.86 -52.84 76.06
C CYS A 264 36.11 -54.15 75.79
N ASN A 265 34.78 -54.09 75.88
CA ASN A 265 33.90 -55.24 75.66
C ASN A 265 34.05 -55.78 74.23
N GLY A 266 34.44 -57.06 74.11
CA GLY A 266 34.66 -57.72 72.82
C GLY A 266 36.08 -57.60 72.27
N GLU A 267 36.98 -56.88 72.93
CA GLU A 267 38.40 -56.86 72.54
C GLU A 267 39.15 -58.11 72.99
N SER A 268 40.27 -58.38 72.30
CA SER A 268 41.30 -59.34 72.71
C SER A 268 42.49 -58.65 73.36
N SER A 269 42.26 -57.68 74.25
CA SER A 269 43.32 -56.92 74.94
C SER A 269 43.66 -57.46 76.35
N GLY A 270 43.00 -58.54 76.78
CA GLY A 270 43.19 -59.16 78.10
C GLY A 270 44.40 -60.09 78.20
N SER A 271 44.69 -60.53 79.44
CA SER A 271 45.77 -61.47 79.75
C SER A 271 45.47 -62.32 80.99
N ILE A 272 46.06 -63.51 81.07
CA ILE A 272 46.08 -64.37 82.28
C ILE A 272 47.52 -64.83 82.53
N GLU A 273 47.96 -64.74 83.78
CA GLU A 273 49.30 -65.15 84.24
C GLU A 273 49.20 -66.26 85.29
N ALA A 274 49.94 -67.35 85.09
CA ALA A 274 49.93 -68.51 85.97
C ALA A 274 51.09 -68.47 86.99
N ASN A 275 50.77 -68.08 88.22
CA ASN A 275 51.69 -68.07 89.34
C ASN A 275 51.67 -69.44 90.05
N LEU A 276 52.76 -70.19 89.96
CA LEU A 276 52.88 -71.49 90.64
C LEU A 276 53.26 -71.31 92.12
N SER A 277 52.43 -71.84 93.01
CA SER A 277 52.70 -71.96 94.45
C SER A 277 53.08 -73.41 94.76
N ILE A 278 54.30 -73.61 95.28
CA ILE A 278 54.89 -74.93 95.50
C ILE A 278 55.20 -75.13 96.97
N ILE A 279 54.58 -76.14 97.59
CA ILE A 279 54.86 -76.55 98.96
C ILE A 279 55.63 -77.87 98.93
N GLY A 280 56.96 -77.78 98.98
CA GLY A 280 57.87 -78.93 98.93
C GLY A 280 59.22 -78.60 98.29
N TYR A 281 59.95 -79.62 97.84
CA TYR A 281 61.17 -79.44 97.04
C TYR A 281 60.80 -79.26 95.55
N PRO A 282 60.97 -78.06 94.96
CA PRO A 282 60.58 -77.80 93.58
C PRO A 282 61.45 -78.58 92.59
N ARG A 283 60.86 -79.08 91.50
CA ARG A 283 61.55 -79.83 90.44
C ARG A 283 61.11 -79.38 89.04
N ALA A 284 61.58 -78.19 88.67
CA ALA A 284 61.57 -77.69 87.31
C ALA A 284 62.41 -78.59 86.36
N PRO A 285 62.19 -78.54 85.02
CA PRO A 285 61.25 -77.67 84.30
C PRO A 285 59.78 -78.04 84.50
N TYR A 286 58.93 -77.02 84.37
CA TYR A 286 57.48 -77.17 84.18
C TYR A 286 57.16 -76.81 82.73
N THR A 287 56.19 -77.50 82.11
CA THR A 287 55.66 -77.14 80.79
C THR A 287 54.20 -76.73 80.91
N TYR A 288 53.85 -75.60 80.32
CA TYR A 288 52.49 -75.07 80.26
C TYR A 288 51.84 -75.49 78.94
N SER A 289 50.54 -75.74 78.94
CA SER A 289 49.74 -75.98 77.74
C SER A 289 48.34 -75.39 77.94
N TRP A 290 48.08 -74.27 77.28
CA TRP A 290 46.80 -73.57 77.32
C TRP A 290 45.84 -74.08 76.23
N SER A 291 44.53 -73.95 76.45
CA SER A 291 43.49 -74.29 75.46
C SER A 291 43.58 -73.51 74.14
N ASN A 292 44.22 -72.33 74.15
CA ASN A 292 44.52 -71.54 72.95
C ASN A 292 45.81 -71.97 72.23
N GLY A 293 46.47 -73.05 72.69
CA GLY A 293 47.71 -73.57 72.12
C GLY A 293 49.00 -72.90 72.62
N SER A 294 48.92 -71.92 73.54
CA SER A 294 50.12 -71.32 74.13
C SER A 294 50.85 -72.28 75.09
N THR A 295 52.18 -72.11 75.18
CA THR A 295 53.08 -72.88 76.07
C THR A 295 53.87 -72.02 77.05
N SER A 296 53.55 -70.72 77.16
CA SER A 296 54.09 -69.80 78.15
C SER A 296 53.32 -69.85 79.49
N ALA A 297 53.95 -69.41 80.57
CA ALA A 297 53.28 -69.25 81.87
C ALA A 297 52.18 -68.17 81.86
N SER A 298 52.30 -67.19 80.98
CA SER A 298 51.37 -66.06 80.85
C SER A 298 50.90 -65.94 79.40
N VAL A 299 49.60 -65.73 79.20
CA VAL A 299 48.95 -65.49 77.90
C VAL A 299 48.47 -64.05 77.83
N TYR A 300 48.73 -63.39 76.70
CA TYR A 300 48.41 -61.98 76.45
C TYR A 300 47.70 -61.85 75.10
N ASN A 301 47.01 -60.72 74.91
CA ASN A 301 46.21 -60.41 73.72
C ASN A 301 45.10 -61.45 73.47
N ILE A 302 44.40 -61.83 74.54
CA ILE A 302 43.32 -62.83 74.52
C ILE A 302 41.95 -62.19 74.79
N PRO A 303 40.88 -62.63 74.09
CA PRO A 303 39.51 -62.18 74.37
C PRO A 303 38.94 -62.85 75.62
N ALA A 304 37.87 -62.26 76.15
CA ALA A 304 37.06 -62.85 77.20
C ALA A 304 36.47 -64.21 76.77
N ASP A 305 36.99 -65.30 77.36
CA ASP A 305 36.59 -66.70 77.09
C ASP A 305 37.04 -67.60 78.27
N THR A 306 36.73 -68.90 78.20
CA THR A 306 37.17 -69.92 79.17
C THR A 306 38.50 -70.55 78.75
N TYR A 307 39.55 -70.25 79.51
CA TYR A 307 40.89 -70.76 79.31
C TYR A 307 41.18 -71.93 80.25
N PHE A 308 41.63 -73.05 79.68
CA PHE A 308 42.11 -74.20 80.42
C PHE A 308 43.64 -74.19 80.37
N LEU A 309 44.30 -74.34 81.51
CA LEU A 309 45.75 -74.48 81.61
C LEU A 309 46.09 -75.85 82.17
N THR A 310 46.82 -76.65 81.40
CA THR A 310 47.54 -77.81 81.93
C THR A 310 48.98 -77.40 82.27
N VAL A 311 49.44 -77.70 83.48
CA VAL A 311 50.86 -77.61 83.86
C VAL A 311 51.37 -79.01 84.14
N THR A 312 52.38 -79.43 83.39
CA THR A 312 53.07 -80.72 83.55
C THR A 312 54.42 -80.51 84.23
N ASP A 313 54.78 -81.37 85.19
CA ASP A 313 56.10 -81.38 85.81
C ASP A 313 57.13 -82.25 85.05
N ALA A 314 58.39 -82.22 85.48
CA ALA A 314 59.49 -82.99 84.88
C ALA A 314 59.34 -84.53 84.97
N PHE A 315 58.33 -85.05 85.65
CA PHE A 315 58.03 -86.48 85.79
C PHE A 315 56.72 -86.89 85.07
N GLY A 316 56.01 -85.95 84.45
CA GLY A 316 54.76 -86.20 83.72
C GLY A 316 53.51 -86.19 84.60
N CYS A 317 53.57 -85.55 85.77
CA CYS A 317 52.38 -85.26 86.58
C CYS A 317 51.73 -83.95 86.10
N GLU A 318 50.42 -83.98 85.86
CA GLU A 318 49.64 -82.87 85.28
C GLU A 318 48.62 -82.32 86.29
N THR A 319 48.62 -81.00 86.48
CA THR A 319 47.53 -80.24 87.11
C THR A 319 46.81 -79.45 86.03
N ILE A 320 45.47 -79.46 86.04
CA ILE A 320 44.64 -78.67 85.12
C ILE A 320 43.86 -77.62 85.93
N GLU A 321 43.99 -76.35 85.56
CA GLU A 321 43.14 -75.27 86.06
C GLU A 321 42.25 -74.67 84.97
N THR A 322 41.15 -74.02 85.38
CA THR A 322 40.19 -73.38 84.48
C THR A 322 39.89 -71.95 84.92
N TYR A 323 40.03 -70.99 83.99
CA TYR A 323 39.77 -69.57 84.24
C TYR A 323 38.75 -69.02 83.23
N VAL A 324 37.81 -68.20 83.69
CA VAL A 324 36.82 -67.53 82.82
C VAL A 324 37.14 -66.04 82.78
N LEU A 325 37.79 -65.59 81.71
CA LEU A 325 38.09 -64.17 81.50
C LEU A 325 36.80 -63.47 81.06
N GLN A 326 36.38 -62.44 81.79
CA GLN A 326 35.12 -61.73 81.53
C GLN A 326 35.35 -60.46 80.70
N ASN A 327 34.32 -60.04 79.96
CA ASN A 327 34.29 -58.73 79.33
C ASN A 327 33.88 -57.66 80.37
N PRO A 328 34.43 -56.42 80.30
CA PRO A 328 33.85 -55.29 81.03
C PRO A 328 32.42 -54.98 80.54
N PRO A 329 31.59 -54.28 81.32
CA PRO A 329 30.24 -53.88 80.89
C PRO A 329 30.29 -53.07 79.59
N ALA A 330 29.52 -53.46 78.57
CA ALA A 330 29.48 -52.74 77.30
C ALA A 330 28.98 -51.29 77.50
N LEU A 331 29.57 -50.33 76.77
CA LEU A 331 29.12 -48.94 76.75
C LEU A 331 27.88 -48.82 75.85
N ILE A 332 26.76 -48.39 76.42
CA ILE A 332 25.46 -48.26 75.74
C ILE A 332 25.08 -46.78 75.70
N VAL A 333 24.85 -46.26 74.49
CA VAL A 333 24.40 -44.89 74.24
C VAL A 333 22.99 -44.93 73.68
N GLN A 334 22.04 -44.31 74.38
CA GLN A 334 20.68 -44.08 73.87
C GLN A 334 20.60 -42.66 73.30
N GLU A 335 20.14 -42.56 72.06
CA GLU A 335 19.99 -41.30 71.30
C GLU A 335 18.57 -40.72 71.45
N ASN A 336 18.46 -39.40 71.49
CA ASN A 336 17.20 -38.66 71.40
C ASN A 336 17.43 -37.28 70.75
N HIS A 337 16.57 -36.84 69.83
CA HIS A 337 16.68 -35.56 69.12
C HIS A 337 15.32 -34.91 68.87
N VAL A 338 15.35 -33.63 68.49
CA VAL A 338 14.22 -32.85 67.98
C VAL A 338 14.67 -32.12 66.72
N ASP A 339 13.86 -32.21 65.66
CA ASP A 339 14.11 -31.55 64.38
C ASP A 339 13.84 -30.04 64.42
N ALA A 340 14.39 -29.29 63.47
CA ALA A 340 14.20 -27.85 63.36
C ALA A 340 12.77 -27.52 62.88
N THR A 341 12.13 -26.52 63.49
CA THR A 341 10.69 -26.24 63.23
C THR A 341 10.43 -25.57 61.88
N CYS A 342 11.40 -24.83 61.35
CA CYS A 342 11.32 -24.12 60.07
C CYS A 342 12.58 -24.35 59.23
N TYR A 343 12.46 -24.14 57.91
CA TYR A 343 13.60 -24.11 57.00
C TYR A 343 14.65 -23.08 57.47
N GLY A 344 15.88 -23.54 57.72
CA GLY A 344 16.98 -22.72 58.24
C GLY A 344 16.85 -22.30 59.71
N ALA A 345 15.90 -22.84 60.48
CA ALA A 345 15.82 -22.59 61.91
C ALA A 345 16.92 -23.33 62.67
N SER A 346 17.48 -22.66 63.69
CA SER A 346 18.48 -23.21 64.60
C SER A 346 17.85 -23.51 65.96
N ASP A 347 16.82 -24.35 65.97
CA ASP A 347 16.05 -24.74 67.16
C ASP A 347 15.95 -26.25 67.39
N GLY A 348 16.54 -27.07 66.51
CA GLY A 348 16.71 -28.50 66.74
C GLY A 348 17.62 -28.79 67.94
N SER A 349 17.59 -30.05 68.42
CA SER A 349 18.43 -30.49 69.54
C SER A 349 18.82 -31.97 69.40
N ALA A 350 19.96 -32.35 69.99
CA ALA A 350 20.46 -33.72 70.02
C ALA A 350 20.97 -34.05 71.44
N SER A 351 20.72 -35.28 71.91
CA SER A 351 21.00 -35.67 73.29
C SER A 351 21.32 -37.16 73.41
N VAL A 352 22.21 -37.50 74.35
CA VAL A 352 22.58 -38.88 74.67
C VAL A 352 22.38 -39.20 76.15
N ILE A 353 21.84 -40.39 76.42
CA ILE A 353 21.78 -41.00 77.75
C ILE A 353 22.71 -42.22 77.74
N VAL A 354 23.69 -42.24 78.64
CA VAL A 354 24.77 -43.24 78.65
C VAL A 354 24.61 -44.20 79.83
N SER A 355 24.79 -45.50 79.56
CA SER A 355 24.77 -46.57 80.57
C SER A 355 25.77 -47.69 80.22
N GLY A 356 26.19 -48.47 81.21
CA GLY A 356 27.31 -49.40 81.03
C GLY A 356 28.66 -48.69 80.83
N GLY A 357 29.71 -49.42 80.45
CA GLY A 357 31.10 -48.95 80.56
C GLY A 357 31.52 -48.66 82.02
N LEU A 358 32.64 -47.95 82.21
CA LEU A 358 33.07 -47.44 83.51
C LEU A 358 33.06 -45.90 83.54
N PRO A 359 32.26 -45.25 84.43
CA PRO A 359 32.25 -43.79 84.56
C PRO A 359 33.52 -43.26 85.26
N PRO A 360 33.90 -41.98 85.05
CA PRO A 360 33.17 -40.95 84.29
C PRO A 360 33.24 -41.14 82.77
N TYR A 361 32.20 -40.68 82.07
CA TYR A 361 32.18 -40.58 80.62
C TYR A 361 32.60 -39.17 80.17
N SER A 362 33.16 -39.10 78.97
CA SER A 362 33.47 -37.88 78.23
C SER A 362 32.73 -37.86 76.90
N TYR A 363 32.42 -36.67 76.39
CA TYR A 363 31.68 -36.46 75.15
C TYR A 363 32.53 -35.59 74.22
N LEU A 364 32.52 -35.89 72.92
CA LEU A 364 33.12 -35.04 71.89
C LEU A 364 32.19 -35.00 70.68
N TRP A 365 31.57 -33.84 70.44
CA TRP A 365 30.73 -33.60 69.27
C TRP A 365 31.54 -33.13 68.06
N ASN A 366 31.10 -33.49 66.85
CA ASN A 366 31.66 -33.06 65.56
C ASN A 366 31.42 -31.57 65.21
N THR A 367 31.06 -30.74 66.19
CA THR A 367 30.76 -29.31 66.04
C THR A 367 32.02 -28.45 65.92
N ASN A 368 31.85 -27.21 65.46
CA ASN A 368 32.93 -26.21 65.39
C ASN A 368 32.48 -24.90 66.07
N PRO A 369 33.04 -24.52 67.24
CA PRO A 369 34.03 -25.26 68.02
C PRO A 369 33.44 -26.56 68.62
N PRO A 370 34.27 -27.59 68.87
CA PRO A 370 33.82 -28.85 69.46
C PRO A 370 33.18 -28.66 70.84
N GLN A 371 32.14 -29.43 71.10
CA GLN A 371 31.38 -29.40 72.35
C GLN A 371 31.56 -30.71 73.14
N PHE A 372 31.42 -30.62 74.47
CA PHE A 372 31.78 -31.68 75.42
C PHE A 372 30.64 -32.05 76.39
N THR A 373 29.40 -31.67 76.05
CA THR A 373 28.18 -31.90 76.81
C THR A 373 27.44 -33.18 76.38
N SER A 374 26.53 -33.69 77.22
CA SER A 374 25.64 -34.81 76.87
C SER A 374 24.46 -34.42 75.97
N SER A 375 24.27 -33.12 75.71
CA SER A 375 23.27 -32.57 74.79
C SER A 375 23.83 -31.38 74.01
N LEU A 376 23.21 -31.10 72.87
CA LEU A 376 23.33 -29.88 72.08
C LEU A 376 21.94 -29.34 71.79
N ASP A 377 21.81 -28.02 71.88
CA ASP A 377 20.59 -27.27 71.61
C ASP A 377 20.88 -26.16 70.59
N ASN A 378 19.86 -25.68 69.89
CA ASN A 378 19.96 -24.66 68.83
C ASN A 378 20.68 -25.16 67.57
N LEU A 379 20.36 -26.39 67.15
CA LEU A 379 20.91 -27.03 65.95
C LEU A 379 20.13 -26.62 64.69
N LEU A 380 20.86 -26.40 63.61
CA LEU A 380 20.33 -26.37 62.25
C LEU A 380 20.10 -27.82 61.77
N ALA A 381 19.36 -28.00 60.67
CA ALA A 381 19.33 -29.29 59.99
C ALA A 381 20.74 -29.74 59.54
N GLY A 382 21.05 -31.01 59.73
CA GLY A 382 22.38 -31.56 59.45
C GLY A 382 22.73 -32.82 60.23
N GLN A 383 23.91 -33.36 59.94
CA GLN A 383 24.42 -34.57 60.58
C GLN A 383 25.36 -34.23 61.74
N TYR A 384 24.95 -34.59 62.95
CA TYR A 384 25.74 -34.42 64.17
C TYR A 384 26.18 -35.78 64.69
N ALA A 385 27.39 -35.86 65.24
CA ALA A 385 27.93 -37.09 65.79
C ALA A 385 28.63 -36.80 67.12
N VAL A 386 28.40 -37.65 68.12
CA VAL A 386 29.08 -37.59 69.42
C VAL A 386 29.87 -38.86 69.66
N THR A 387 31.14 -38.70 69.97
CA THR A 387 31.98 -39.77 70.52
C THR A 387 31.84 -39.74 72.03
N VAL A 388 31.17 -40.74 72.59
CA VAL A 388 31.11 -40.99 74.04
C VAL A 388 32.27 -41.90 74.39
N THR A 389 33.17 -41.48 75.29
CA THR A 389 34.32 -42.30 75.72
C THR A 389 34.33 -42.47 77.23
N ASP A 390 34.45 -43.71 77.70
CA ASP A 390 34.48 -44.05 79.12
C ASP A 390 35.88 -43.91 79.77
N SER A 391 35.98 -44.20 81.06
CA SER A 391 37.23 -44.04 81.83
C SER A 391 38.33 -45.06 81.53
N LEU A 392 38.05 -46.15 80.79
CA LEU A 392 39.05 -47.06 80.25
C LEU A 392 39.54 -46.66 78.84
N GLY A 393 38.86 -45.69 78.21
CA GLY A 393 39.13 -45.27 76.84
C GLY A 393 38.21 -45.91 75.80
N CYS A 394 37.17 -46.63 76.23
CA CYS A 394 36.24 -47.30 75.32
C CYS A 394 35.26 -46.29 74.72
N SER A 395 35.28 -46.16 73.39
CA SER A 395 34.49 -45.16 72.66
C SER A 395 33.31 -45.74 71.88
N HIS A 396 32.13 -45.13 72.01
CA HIS A 396 30.97 -45.36 71.15
C HIS A 396 30.63 -44.08 70.38
N VAL A 397 30.33 -44.18 69.08
CA VAL A 397 29.90 -43.03 68.26
C VAL A 397 28.39 -43.12 68.00
N ALA A 398 27.66 -42.10 68.46
CA ALA A 398 26.24 -41.90 68.18
C ALA A 398 26.07 -40.85 67.06
N VAL A 399 25.06 -41.01 66.19
CA VAL A 399 24.90 -40.19 64.96
C VAL A 399 23.46 -39.76 64.75
N PHE A 400 23.26 -38.45 64.77
CA PHE A 400 21.99 -37.77 64.64
C PHE A 400 21.84 -37.14 63.25
N PHE A 401 20.63 -37.16 62.71
CA PHE A 401 20.23 -36.44 61.51
C PHE A 401 19.10 -35.50 61.88
N ILE A 402 19.41 -34.23 62.17
CA ILE A 402 18.42 -33.19 62.41
C ILE A 402 17.82 -32.82 61.06
N SER A 403 16.51 -32.96 60.89
CA SER A 403 15.78 -32.56 59.69
C SER A 403 15.18 -31.15 59.83
N GLU A 404 14.70 -30.60 58.71
CA GLU A 404 13.92 -29.36 58.63
C GLU A 404 12.82 -29.55 57.58
N PRO A 405 11.67 -28.84 57.69
CA PRO A 405 10.74 -28.73 56.58
C PRO A 405 11.37 -27.94 55.42
N SER A 406 10.97 -28.26 54.19
CA SER A 406 11.31 -27.47 52.99
C SER A 406 10.82 -26.01 53.10
N ASP A 407 11.54 -25.07 52.49
CA ASP A 407 11.16 -23.66 52.45
C ASP A 407 9.73 -23.41 51.91
N ILE A 408 9.04 -22.40 52.44
CA ILE A 408 7.71 -21.99 51.96
C ILE A 408 7.86 -21.29 50.60
N LEU A 409 7.36 -21.95 49.56
CA LEU A 409 7.33 -21.45 48.19
C LEU A 409 5.93 -20.94 47.84
N ILE A 410 5.86 -19.65 47.49
CA ILE A 410 4.63 -18.97 47.04
C ILE A 410 4.74 -18.75 45.52
N THR A 411 3.94 -19.47 44.75
CA THR A 411 3.69 -19.19 43.31
C THR A 411 2.43 -18.35 43.15
N ASP A 412 2.31 -17.66 42.02
CA ASP A 412 1.25 -16.68 41.77
C ASP A 412 0.80 -16.70 40.31
N ASN A 413 -0.47 -16.30 40.13
CA ASN A 413 -1.06 -15.91 38.86
C ASN A 413 -1.74 -14.55 39.06
N ILE A 414 -1.35 -13.55 38.28
CA ILE A 414 -1.76 -12.15 38.44
C ILE A 414 -2.57 -11.72 37.22
N VAL A 415 -3.80 -11.25 37.45
CA VAL A 415 -4.58 -10.53 36.45
C VAL A 415 -4.39 -9.04 36.71
N ASN A 416 -3.83 -8.31 35.75
CA ASN A 416 -3.66 -6.86 35.86
C ASN A 416 -5.02 -6.14 35.79
N ALA A 417 -5.14 -5.00 36.48
CA ALA A 417 -6.32 -4.14 36.38
C ALA A 417 -6.32 -3.40 35.04
N CYS A 418 -7.50 -3.00 34.55
CA CYS A 418 -7.61 -2.02 33.47
C CYS A 418 -7.44 -0.59 34.04
N VAL A 419 -7.03 0.37 33.19
CA VAL A 419 -6.99 1.80 33.57
C VAL A 419 -8.30 2.25 34.22
N ASP A 420 -8.17 2.99 35.33
CA ASP A 420 -9.25 3.54 36.17
C ASP A 420 -10.27 2.49 36.70
N SER A 421 -9.93 1.20 36.61
CA SER A 421 -10.74 0.07 37.06
C SER A 421 -10.12 -0.61 38.28
N SER A 422 -10.97 -1.35 39.00
CA SER A 422 -10.56 -2.23 40.11
C SER A 422 -10.84 -3.69 39.78
N ASN A 423 -10.42 -4.18 38.61
CA ASN A 423 -10.64 -5.57 38.18
C ASN A 423 -9.36 -6.43 38.17
N GLY A 424 -8.29 -5.97 38.82
CA GLY A 424 -7.11 -6.80 39.04
C GLY A 424 -7.37 -7.92 40.06
N GLU A 425 -6.61 -9.01 39.94
CA GLU A 425 -6.70 -10.18 40.80
C GLU A 425 -5.30 -10.74 41.08
N ILE A 426 -5.09 -11.29 42.28
CA ILE A 426 -3.90 -12.09 42.60
C ILE A 426 -4.35 -13.42 43.21
N HIS A 427 -4.00 -14.50 42.54
CA HIS A 427 -4.22 -15.88 42.96
C HIS A 427 -2.87 -16.45 43.40
N ILE A 428 -2.73 -16.95 44.63
CA ILE A 428 -1.48 -17.58 45.09
C ILE A 428 -1.67 -19.07 45.40
N SER A 429 -0.62 -19.84 45.16
CA SER A 429 -0.51 -21.24 45.59
C SER A 429 0.74 -21.40 46.47
N VAL A 430 0.60 -22.17 47.55
CA VAL A 430 1.65 -22.34 48.55
C VAL A 430 2.04 -23.81 48.70
N SER A 431 3.35 -24.04 48.72
CA SER A 431 3.96 -25.36 48.92
C SER A 431 5.19 -25.25 49.83
N GLY A 432 5.63 -26.36 50.40
CA GLY A 432 6.66 -26.36 51.45
C GLY A 432 6.12 -25.92 52.82
N GLY A 433 6.99 -25.78 53.82
CA GLY A 433 6.61 -25.65 55.22
C GLY A 433 5.78 -26.84 55.74
N THR A 434 5.03 -26.60 56.81
CA THR A 434 4.17 -27.56 57.50
C THR A 434 2.70 -27.13 57.41
N PRO A 435 1.87 -27.73 56.54
CA PRO A 435 0.45 -27.36 56.42
C PRO A 435 -0.36 -27.57 57.71
N PRO A 436 -1.46 -26.83 57.94
CA PRO A 436 -2.07 -25.82 57.05
C PRO A 436 -1.36 -24.46 57.08
N TYR A 437 -1.66 -23.63 56.08
CA TYR A 437 -1.18 -22.25 56.00
C TYR A 437 -2.26 -21.24 56.45
N THR A 438 -1.79 -20.05 56.82
CA THR A 438 -2.60 -18.86 57.08
C THR A 438 -2.05 -17.68 56.27
N TYR A 439 -2.92 -16.79 55.83
CA TYR A 439 -2.59 -15.65 54.97
C TYR A 439 -2.92 -14.34 55.67
N LEU A 440 -2.09 -13.31 55.47
CA LEU A 440 -2.40 -11.93 55.81
C LEU A 440 -1.88 -11.00 54.72
N TRP A 441 -2.81 -10.42 53.96
CA TRP A 441 -2.51 -9.47 52.89
C TRP A 441 -2.42 -8.03 53.39
N SER A 442 -1.74 -7.16 52.63
CA SER A 442 -1.67 -5.71 52.88
C SER A 442 -3.02 -4.99 52.80
N ASN A 443 -4.03 -5.59 52.15
CA ASN A 443 -5.43 -5.15 52.16
C ASN A 443 -6.27 -5.79 53.30
N ALA A 444 -5.63 -6.48 54.24
CA ALA A 444 -6.22 -7.26 55.34
C ALA A 444 -7.09 -8.47 54.95
N SER A 445 -7.00 -8.96 53.70
CA SER A 445 -7.53 -10.28 53.34
C SER A 445 -6.78 -11.42 54.03
N ILE A 446 -7.48 -12.54 54.24
CA ILE A 446 -6.98 -13.78 54.83
C ILE A 446 -7.09 -15.00 53.89
N GLU A 447 -7.50 -14.78 52.64
CA GLU A 447 -7.70 -15.83 51.63
C GLU A 447 -6.44 -16.04 50.77
N SER A 448 -6.34 -17.17 50.06
CA SER A 448 -5.30 -17.43 49.05
C SER A 448 -5.51 -16.71 47.71
N GLU A 449 -6.65 -16.01 47.57
CA GLU A 449 -7.03 -15.28 46.36
C GLU A 449 -7.56 -13.91 46.77
N ILE A 450 -7.15 -12.85 46.07
CA ILE A 450 -7.69 -11.50 46.28
C ILE A 450 -8.13 -10.88 44.96
N TYR A 451 -9.36 -10.36 44.98
CA TYR A 451 -10.10 -9.86 43.83
C TYR A 451 -10.39 -8.36 44.00
N ASN A 452 -10.85 -7.74 42.91
CA ASN A 452 -11.27 -6.34 42.85
C ASN A 452 -10.15 -5.33 43.18
N LEU A 453 -8.95 -5.55 42.64
CA LEU A 453 -7.75 -4.76 42.93
C LEU A 453 -7.57 -3.61 41.91
N TYR A 454 -7.11 -2.46 42.40
CA TYR A 454 -6.60 -1.35 41.59
C TYR A 454 -5.11 -1.57 41.29
N GLU A 455 -4.48 -0.72 40.48
CA GLU A 455 -3.01 -0.68 40.40
C GLU A 455 -2.37 -0.42 41.77
N GLY A 456 -1.24 -1.06 42.03
CA GLY A 456 -0.54 -0.93 43.30
C GLY A 456 0.30 -2.14 43.69
N VAL A 457 0.96 -2.03 44.85
CA VAL A 457 1.79 -3.09 45.42
C VAL A 457 1.01 -3.81 46.53
N TYR A 458 0.77 -5.09 46.33
CA TYR A 458 0.12 -5.96 47.31
C TYR A 458 1.17 -6.91 47.90
N SER A 459 1.14 -7.13 49.21
CA SER A 459 2.03 -8.09 49.87
C SER A 459 1.25 -9.06 50.72
N VAL A 460 1.67 -10.32 50.72
CA VAL A 460 1.14 -11.39 51.58
C VAL A 460 2.22 -11.79 52.58
N THR A 461 1.81 -11.97 53.83
CA THR A 461 2.53 -12.77 54.82
C THR A 461 1.82 -14.11 54.90
N VAL A 462 2.52 -15.19 54.55
CA VAL A 462 2.06 -16.56 54.73
C VAL A 462 2.74 -17.12 55.98
N LYS A 463 1.98 -17.82 56.83
CA LYS A 463 2.53 -18.60 57.94
C LYS A 463 2.03 -20.03 57.90
N ASP A 464 2.89 -20.99 58.19
CA ASP A 464 2.53 -22.40 58.31
C ASP A 464 2.08 -22.79 59.73
N ALA A 465 1.83 -24.08 59.97
CA ALA A 465 1.39 -24.61 61.27
C ALA A 465 2.43 -24.45 62.40
N ASN A 466 3.71 -24.33 62.05
CA ASN A 466 4.82 -24.09 62.97
C ASN A 466 5.09 -22.58 63.18
N LEU A 467 4.27 -21.71 62.56
CA LEU A 467 4.40 -20.25 62.52
C LEU A 467 5.61 -19.75 61.71
N CYS A 468 6.16 -20.58 60.82
CA CYS A 468 7.24 -20.19 59.91
C CYS A 468 6.72 -19.16 58.89
N GLU A 469 7.34 -17.98 58.83
CA GLU A 469 6.83 -16.83 58.05
C GLU A 469 7.51 -16.67 56.69
N LYS A 470 6.71 -16.43 55.64
CA LYS A 470 7.18 -16.03 54.31
C LYS A 470 6.43 -14.80 53.84
N ILE A 471 7.16 -13.77 53.41
CA ILE A 471 6.60 -12.54 52.85
C ILE A 471 6.90 -12.50 51.35
N LYS A 472 5.88 -12.23 50.52
CA LYS A 472 6.04 -11.97 49.09
C LYS A 472 5.22 -10.75 48.69
N SER A 473 5.77 -9.94 47.78
CA SER A 473 5.11 -8.78 47.19
C SER A 473 4.85 -8.99 45.71
N PHE A 474 3.75 -8.45 45.25
CA PHE A 474 3.23 -8.51 43.89
C PHE A 474 2.84 -7.09 43.44
N ILE A 475 2.78 -6.87 42.14
CA ILE A 475 2.40 -5.57 41.56
C ILE A 475 1.23 -5.80 40.61
N ILE A 476 0.11 -5.15 40.88
CA ILE A 476 -0.94 -4.94 39.87
C ILE A 476 -0.55 -3.69 39.11
N SER A 477 -0.35 -3.83 37.81
CA SER A 477 -0.16 -2.72 36.88
C SER A 477 -1.45 -2.38 36.14
N ASN A 478 -1.58 -1.14 35.67
CA ASN A 478 -2.68 -0.72 34.81
C ASN A 478 -2.47 -1.20 33.36
N THR A 479 -3.51 -1.82 32.82
CA THR A 479 -3.57 -2.37 31.47
C THR A 479 -4.26 -1.38 30.53
N VAL A 480 -3.54 -0.96 29.49
CA VAL A 480 -4.06 -0.12 28.41
C VAL A 480 -4.34 -1.00 27.19
N VAL A 481 -5.54 -0.90 26.63
CA VAL A 481 -5.86 -1.38 25.27
C VAL A 481 -5.95 -0.16 24.37
N SER A 482 -5.17 -0.16 23.29
CA SER A 482 -5.13 0.89 22.29
C SER A 482 -5.68 0.37 20.96
N LEU A 483 -6.21 1.27 20.13
CA LEU A 483 -6.57 0.98 18.74
C LEU A 483 -5.61 1.69 17.80
N ALA A 484 -5.34 1.07 16.66
CA ALA A 484 -4.73 1.76 15.53
C ALA A 484 -5.70 2.81 14.99
N GLU A 485 -5.20 4.04 14.79
CA GLU A 485 -5.99 5.19 14.37
C GLU A 485 -6.56 4.98 12.95
N VAL A 486 -7.88 4.73 12.87
CA VAL A 486 -8.62 4.76 11.60
C VAL A 486 -8.86 6.23 11.23
N PRO A 487 -8.40 6.73 10.07
CA PRO A 487 -8.61 8.12 9.70
C PRO A 487 -10.08 8.39 9.30
N ASP A 488 -10.51 9.64 9.48
CA ASP A 488 -11.72 10.18 8.85
C ASP A 488 -11.63 10.01 7.31
N MET A 489 -12.77 9.74 6.65
CA MET A 489 -12.80 9.45 5.22
C MET A 489 -13.95 10.15 4.48
N GLN A 490 -13.71 10.39 3.19
CA GLN A 490 -14.67 10.99 2.27
C GLN A 490 -15.03 9.94 1.20
N VAL A 491 -16.32 9.73 0.95
CA VAL A 491 -16.84 8.58 0.17
C VAL A 491 -17.96 8.96 -0.77
N CYS A 492 -18.07 8.25 -1.88
CA CYS A 492 -19.12 8.45 -2.88
C CYS A 492 -20.47 7.94 -2.35
N ASN A 493 -21.56 8.64 -2.66
CA ASN A 493 -22.91 8.26 -2.23
C ASN A 493 -23.25 6.80 -2.63
N GLY A 494 -23.39 5.92 -1.63
CA GLY A 494 -23.70 4.50 -1.83
C GLY A 494 -22.53 3.58 -2.20
N ALA A 495 -21.28 4.06 -2.18
CA ALA A 495 -20.13 3.18 -2.26
C ALA A 495 -20.10 2.20 -1.06
N GLU A 496 -19.88 0.92 -1.31
CA GLU A 496 -19.59 -0.03 -0.23
C GLU A 496 -18.17 0.20 0.30
N ILE A 497 -18.05 0.45 1.59
CA ILE A 497 -16.77 0.56 2.30
C ILE A 497 -16.65 -0.50 3.39
N SER A 498 -15.41 -0.90 3.67
CA SER A 498 -15.05 -1.81 4.74
C SER A 498 -14.08 -1.11 5.69
N LEU A 499 -14.53 -0.84 6.92
CA LEU A 499 -13.69 -0.32 7.99
C LEU A 499 -13.09 -1.49 8.76
N SER A 500 -11.81 -1.39 9.12
CA SER A 500 -11.13 -2.35 9.99
C SER A 500 -10.09 -1.63 10.84
N THR A 501 -9.83 -2.14 12.03
CA THR A 501 -8.76 -1.65 12.92
C THR A 501 -8.11 -2.85 13.63
N VAL A 502 -6.97 -2.61 14.26
CA VAL A 502 -6.27 -3.57 15.11
C VAL A 502 -6.10 -2.99 16.51
N ALA A 503 -6.10 -3.86 17.52
CA ALA A 503 -5.84 -3.49 18.90
C ALA A 503 -4.44 -3.94 19.32
N ASP A 504 -3.81 -3.15 20.17
CA ASP A 504 -2.51 -3.45 20.80
C ASP A 504 -2.50 -3.01 22.27
N GLY A 505 -1.66 -3.66 23.08
CA GLY A 505 -1.71 -3.60 24.54
C GLY A 505 -2.84 -4.45 25.14
N GLY A 506 -2.65 -4.88 26.39
CA GLY A 506 -3.56 -5.82 27.05
C GLY A 506 -3.37 -7.28 26.62
N THR A 507 -4.41 -8.07 26.85
CA THR A 507 -4.36 -9.54 26.79
C THR A 507 -5.22 -10.06 25.64
N ALA A 508 -4.59 -10.48 24.54
CA ALA A 508 -5.29 -11.08 23.40
C ALA A 508 -6.02 -12.39 23.81
N PRO A 509 -7.14 -12.76 23.14
CA PRO A 509 -7.73 -12.15 21.94
C PRO A 509 -8.59 -10.91 22.22
N TYR A 510 -8.71 -10.05 21.21
CA TYR A 510 -9.53 -8.84 21.24
C TYR A 510 -10.91 -9.05 20.60
N GLN A 511 -11.93 -8.34 21.09
CA GLN A 511 -13.27 -8.27 20.51
C GLN A 511 -13.62 -6.83 20.16
N PHE A 512 -13.84 -6.56 18.87
CA PHE A 512 -14.14 -5.23 18.33
C PHE A 512 -15.64 -5.01 18.20
N PHE A 513 -16.10 -3.81 18.56
CA PHE A 513 -17.49 -3.38 18.51
C PHE A 513 -17.59 -2.05 17.75
N TRP A 514 -18.40 -2.05 16.69
CA TRP A 514 -18.68 -0.90 15.84
C TRP A 514 -20.09 -0.39 16.15
N ILE A 515 -20.24 0.92 16.37
CA ILE A 515 -21.52 1.59 16.62
C ILE A 515 -21.85 2.49 15.43
N PHE A 516 -23.06 2.33 14.89
CA PHE A 516 -23.62 3.19 13.84
C PHE A 516 -25.07 3.55 14.20
N GLY A 517 -25.30 4.81 14.60
CA GLY A 517 -26.62 5.26 15.05
C GLY A 517 -27.08 4.55 16.33
N SER A 518 -28.11 3.70 16.22
CA SER A 518 -28.59 2.82 17.30
C SER A 518 -27.92 1.45 17.34
N ASP A 519 -27.25 1.06 16.26
CA ASP A 519 -26.90 -0.32 16.01
C ASP A 519 -25.46 -0.59 16.45
N THR A 520 -25.23 -1.74 17.06
CA THR A 520 -23.90 -2.17 17.54
C THR A 520 -23.59 -3.55 17.01
N ILE A 521 -22.48 -3.68 16.29
CA ILE A 521 -22.09 -4.89 15.56
C ILE A 521 -20.70 -5.32 16.00
N SER A 522 -20.54 -6.58 16.37
CA SER A 522 -19.25 -7.18 16.72
C SER A 522 -18.58 -7.83 15.51
N GLY A 523 -17.29 -7.58 15.32
CA GLY A 523 -16.51 -8.12 14.20
C GLY A 523 -15.23 -7.32 13.95
N THR A 524 -14.21 -7.97 13.38
CA THR A 524 -12.91 -7.33 13.06
C THR A 524 -12.99 -6.25 11.98
N SER A 525 -14.09 -6.22 11.23
CA SER A 525 -14.39 -5.22 10.22
C SER A 525 -15.89 -4.95 10.13
N TYR A 526 -16.27 -3.75 9.72
CA TYR A 526 -17.66 -3.37 9.45
C TYR A 526 -17.82 -2.90 8.00
N ASN A 527 -18.78 -3.49 7.29
CA ASN A 527 -19.04 -3.26 5.87
C ASN A 527 -20.43 -2.64 5.68
N PHE A 528 -20.52 -1.51 4.99
CA PHE A 528 -21.77 -0.76 4.78
C PHE A 528 -21.63 0.26 3.65
N SER A 529 -22.75 0.87 3.22
CA SER A 529 -22.82 1.83 2.11
C SER A 529 -23.56 3.12 2.51
N PRO A 530 -22.86 4.14 3.04
CA PRO A 530 -23.49 5.36 3.55
C PRO A 530 -24.14 6.20 2.44
N GLN A 531 -25.28 6.80 2.76
CA GLN A 531 -26.07 7.68 1.86
C GLN A 531 -26.02 9.17 2.26
N THR A 532 -25.53 9.46 3.46
CA THR A 532 -25.49 10.79 4.09
C THR A 532 -24.31 10.87 5.05
N ASN A 533 -23.75 12.07 5.25
CA ASN A 533 -22.68 12.31 6.23
C ASN A 533 -23.04 11.67 7.58
N SER A 534 -22.09 10.93 8.14
CA SER A 534 -22.31 10.11 9.34
C SER A 534 -21.02 9.99 10.16
N SER A 535 -21.13 9.40 11.35
CA SER A 535 -19.99 9.09 12.20
C SER A 535 -20.16 7.66 12.73
N ILE A 536 -19.06 6.92 12.80
CA ILE A 536 -18.98 5.58 13.36
C ILE A 536 -18.07 5.62 14.57
N SER A 537 -18.49 4.99 15.66
CA SER A 537 -17.64 4.77 16.82
C SER A 537 -17.10 3.33 16.81
N VAL A 538 -15.83 3.14 17.14
CA VAL A 538 -15.22 1.82 17.32
C VAL A 538 -14.46 1.74 18.63
N PHE A 539 -14.58 0.61 19.31
CA PHE A 539 -13.86 0.27 20.53
C PHE A 539 -13.64 -1.24 20.58
N ALA A 540 -12.66 -1.69 21.37
CA ALA A 540 -12.37 -3.10 21.55
C ALA A 540 -12.22 -3.47 23.04
N TYR A 541 -12.58 -4.70 23.37
CA TYR A 541 -12.22 -5.33 24.65
C TYR A 541 -11.07 -6.32 24.46
N ASP A 542 -10.20 -6.46 25.44
CA ASP A 542 -9.27 -7.59 25.56
C ASP A 542 -9.91 -8.78 26.31
N ALA A 543 -9.16 -9.87 26.50
CA ALA A 543 -9.62 -11.07 27.19
C ALA A 543 -9.96 -10.86 28.68
N ASN A 544 -9.47 -9.77 29.29
CA ASN A 544 -9.75 -9.39 30.68
C ASN A 544 -10.90 -8.36 30.78
N ASN A 545 -11.61 -8.11 29.67
CA ASN A 545 -12.63 -7.07 29.50
C ASN A 545 -12.10 -5.63 29.68
N CYS A 546 -10.82 -5.37 29.44
CA CYS A 546 -10.31 -3.99 29.35
C CYS A 546 -10.76 -3.35 28.05
N SER A 547 -11.57 -2.28 28.15
CA SER A 547 -11.99 -1.49 27.00
C SER A 547 -10.86 -0.58 26.52
N SER A 548 -10.70 -0.47 25.20
CA SER A 548 -10.03 0.66 24.59
C SER A 548 -10.80 1.97 24.85
N GLN A 549 -10.16 3.10 24.58
CA GLN A 549 -10.91 4.33 24.30
C GLN A 549 -11.79 4.14 23.06
N ILE A 550 -12.90 4.88 22.99
CA ILE A 550 -13.77 4.92 21.81
C ILE A 550 -13.15 5.86 20.78
N GLN A 551 -12.74 5.32 19.63
CA GLN A 551 -12.41 6.13 18.47
C GLN A 551 -13.70 6.50 17.73
N ASN A 552 -13.83 7.75 17.28
CA ASN A 552 -14.89 8.18 16.38
C ASN A 552 -14.28 8.48 15.01
N ILE A 553 -14.94 8.04 13.94
CA ILE A 553 -14.53 8.14 12.55
C ILE A 553 -15.64 8.91 11.83
N ASN A 554 -15.33 10.08 11.28
CA ASN A 554 -16.26 10.88 10.50
C ASN A 554 -16.21 10.47 9.03
N ILE A 555 -17.40 10.36 8.44
CA ILE A 555 -17.59 9.79 7.10
C ILE A 555 -18.44 10.78 6.31
N GLU A 556 -17.76 11.59 5.50
CA GLU A 556 -18.39 12.57 4.61
C GLU A 556 -18.84 11.89 3.33
N VAL A 557 -20.11 12.04 2.98
CA VAL A 557 -20.69 11.43 1.78
C VAL A 557 -20.82 12.51 0.70
N LEU A 558 -20.05 12.34 -0.37
CA LEU A 558 -20.06 13.26 -1.50
C LEU A 558 -21.43 13.25 -2.19
N PRO A 559 -22.02 14.43 -2.46
CA PRO A 559 -23.33 14.52 -3.09
C PRO A 559 -23.33 13.90 -4.49
N SER A 560 -24.41 13.25 -4.88
CA SER A 560 -24.52 12.61 -6.20
C SER A 560 -24.28 13.58 -7.36
N LEU A 561 -23.57 13.11 -8.39
CA LEU A 561 -23.29 13.87 -9.60
C LEU A 561 -24.58 14.39 -10.26
N SER A 562 -24.47 15.59 -10.83
CA SER A 562 -25.48 16.22 -11.69
C SER A 562 -24.76 16.98 -12.79
N LEU A 563 -25.14 16.70 -14.03
CA LEU A 563 -24.69 17.42 -15.23
C LEU A 563 -25.89 18.17 -15.80
N HIS A 564 -25.68 19.42 -16.20
CA HIS A 564 -26.59 20.13 -17.09
C HIS A 564 -25.79 20.85 -18.18
N VAL A 565 -26.16 20.67 -19.44
CA VAL A 565 -25.51 21.26 -20.62
C VAL A 565 -26.50 22.15 -21.39
N ILE A 566 -26.02 23.30 -21.86
CA ILE A 566 -26.75 24.21 -22.74
C ILE A 566 -25.90 24.57 -23.96
N ALA A 567 -26.56 24.78 -25.11
CA ALA A 567 -25.94 25.33 -26.31
C ALA A 567 -26.14 26.85 -26.40
N ASP A 568 -25.24 27.54 -27.10
CA ASP A 568 -25.38 28.95 -27.47
C ASP A 568 -26.44 29.19 -28.57
N LYS A 569 -26.74 28.15 -29.36
CA LYS A 569 -27.80 28.11 -30.39
C LYS A 569 -28.56 26.79 -30.29
N ASP A 570 -29.90 26.85 -30.34
CA ASP A 570 -30.79 25.69 -30.46
C ASP A 570 -31.02 25.26 -31.92
N SER A 571 -30.80 26.17 -32.87
CA SER A 571 -30.88 25.88 -34.30
C SER A 571 -29.79 26.58 -35.11
N ILE A 572 -29.22 25.83 -36.07
CA ILE A 572 -28.09 26.24 -36.90
C ILE A 572 -28.35 25.95 -38.38
N CYS A 573 -27.62 26.64 -39.26
CA CYS A 573 -27.47 26.25 -40.67
C CYS A 573 -26.34 25.21 -40.83
N PRO A 574 -26.26 24.49 -41.96
CA PRO A 574 -25.16 23.55 -42.21
C PRO A 574 -23.81 24.26 -42.17
N ASP A 575 -22.80 23.56 -41.64
CA ASP A 575 -21.43 24.02 -41.41
C ASP A 575 -21.28 25.24 -40.46
N GLU A 576 -22.35 25.71 -39.82
CA GLU A 576 -22.21 26.55 -38.63
C GLU A 576 -21.65 25.74 -37.45
N ILE A 577 -20.84 26.41 -36.63
CA ILE A 577 -20.40 25.90 -35.34
C ILE A 577 -21.43 26.29 -34.26
N VAL A 578 -21.75 25.32 -33.40
CA VAL A 578 -22.48 25.51 -32.13
C VAL A 578 -21.50 25.32 -30.96
N THR A 579 -21.72 26.04 -29.87
CA THR A 579 -20.88 25.98 -28.66
C THR A 579 -21.71 25.59 -27.45
N PHE A 580 -21.32 24.49 -26.81
CA PHE A 580 -21.93 23.97 -25.60
C PHE A 580 -21.17 24.47 -24.36
N SER A 581 -21.90 24.67 -23.27
CA SER A 581 -21.37 24.95 -21.94
C SER A 581 -22.09 24.10 -20.90
N ALA A 582 -21.39 23.64 -19.88
CA ALA A 582 -21.92 22.76 -18.85
C ALA A 582 -21.81 23.40 -17.46
N SER A 583 -22.83 23.18 -16.64
CA SER A 583 -22.77 23.34 -15.19
C SER A 583 -22.84 21.96 -14.53
N ALA A 584 -21.84 21.66 -13.71
CA ALA A 584 -21.70 20.41 -13.00
C ALA A 584 -21.80 20.61 -11.48
N PHE A 585 -22.35 19.62 -10.78
CA PHE A 585 -22.46 19.58 -9.32
C PHE A 585 -22.31 18.14 -8.82
N GLY A 586 -21.95 17.95 -7.56
CA GLY A 586 -21.74 16.63 -6.95
C GLY A 586 -20.32 16.10 -7.11
N GLY A 587 -20.11 14.85 -6.67
CA GLY A 587 -18.79 14.20 -6.70
C GLY A 587 -17.77 14.91 -5.82
N THR A 588 -16.49 14.74 -6.16
CA THR A 588 -15.37 15.40 -5.47
C THR A 588 -15.33 16.92 -5.68
N GLY A 589 -15.95 17.42 -6.77
CA GLY A 589 -16.02 18.85 -7.10
C GLY A 589 -14.72 19.51 -7.57
N GLU A 590 -13.55 18.91 -7.32
CA GLU A 590 -12.24 19.45 -7.70
C GLU A 590 -11.93 19.30 -9.21
N SER A 591 -12.37 18.19 -9.83
CA SER A 591 -12.34 18.04 -11.29
C SER A 591 -13.44 17.09 -11.78
N TYR A 592 -13.88 17.30 -13.02
CA TYR A 592 -14.86 16.47 -13.72
C TYR A 592 -14.31 16.04 -15.08
N HIS A 593 -14.54 14.78 -15.45
CA HIS A 593 -14.18 14.26 -16.77
C HIS A 593 -15.43 14.19 -17.65
N TYR A 594 -15.45 15.02 -18.69
CA TYR A 594 -16.55 15.10 -19.66
C TYR A 594 -16.26 14.26 -20.89
N PHE A 595 -17.31 13.66 -21.45
CA PHE A 595 -17.26 12.86 -22.67
C PHE A 595 -18.40 13.23 -23.62
N LEU A 596 -18.11 13.18 -24.92
CA LEU A 596 -19.06 13.24 -26.02
C LEU A 596 -19.36 11.83 -26.52
N GLU A 597 -20.64 11.49 -26.71
CA GLU A 597 -21.11 10.16 -27.11
C GLU A 597 -20.47 9.03 -26.27
N ASP A 598 -20.37 9.28 -24.97
CA ASP A 598 -19.72 8.50 -23.90
C ASP A 598 -18.23 8.10 -24.10
N THR A 599 -17.63 8.45 -25.24
CA THR A 599 -16.39 7.81 -25.74
C THR A 599 -15.25 8.80 -26.00
N LEU A 600 -15.54 10.01 -26.48
CA LEU A 600 -14.52 11.03 -26.76
C LEU A 600 -14.42 11.99 -25.57
N SER A 601 -13.28 12.03 -24.89
CA SER A 601 -13.09 13.02 -23.81
C SER A 601 -13.01 14.45 -24.37
N ILE A 602 -13.70 15.38 -23.71
CA ILE A 602 -13.82 16.79 -24.08
C ILE A 602 -13.62 17.71 -22.87
N VAL A 603 -13.49 19.01 -23.12
CA VAL A 603 -13.45 20.07 -22.10
C VAL A 603 -14.46 21.15 -22.48
N PHE A 604 -15.21 21.68 -21.52
CA PHE A 604 -16.15 22.77 -21.75
C PHE A 604 -15.49 24.16 -21.58
N PRO A 605 -15.89 25.19 -22.36
CA PRO A 605 -16.87 25.14 -23.44
C PRO A 605 -16.36 24.36 -24.66
N TYR A 606 -17.24 23.55 -25.24
CA TYR A 606 -16.94 22.65 -26.35
C TYR A 606 -17.68 23.10 -27.60
N SER A 607 -17.00 23.16 -28.74
CA SER A 607 -17.58 23.64 -30.01
C SER A 607 -17.39 22.62 -31.13
N CYS A 608 -18.45 22.34 -31.90
CA CYS A 608 -18.39 21.45 -33.05
C CYS A 608 -19.40 21.86 -34.15
N SER A 609 -19.26 21.26 -35.34
CA SER A 609 -20.29 21.27 -36.38
C SER A 609 -21.25 20.10 -36.17
N VAL A 610 -22.55 20.35 -36.34
CA VAL A 610 -23.60 19.32 -36.32
C VAL A 610 -24.22 19.26 -37.72
N HIS A 611 -24.12 18.10 -38.39
CA HIS A 611 -24.45 17.98 -39.81
C HIS A 611 -25.87 17.44 -40.09
N GLU A 612 -26.52 16.81 -39.10
CA GLU A 612 -27.90 16.33 -39.15
C GLU A 612 -28.61 16.70 -37.84
N THR A 613 -29.93 16.91 -37.88
CA THR A 613 -30.71 17.24 -36.67
C THR A 613 -30.71 16.06 -35.70
N SER A 614 -30.12 16.25 -34.51
CA SER A 614 -29.93 15.19 -33.52
C SER A 614 -29.96 15.71 -32.08
N ASN A 615 -30.04 14.78 -31.11
CA ASN A 615 -29.57 15.02 -29.76
C ASN A 615 -28.07 14.76 -29.72
N VAL A 616 -27.29 15.71 -29.21
CA VAL A 616 -25.88 15.51 -28.89
C VAL A 616 -25.79 15.04 -27.44
N LEU A 617 -25.23 13.84 -27.21
CA LEU A 617 -25.16 13.23 -25.88
C LEU A 617 -23.84 13.54 -25.19
N PHE A 618 -23.95 14.14 -24.00
CA PHE A 618 -22.83 14.40 -23.11
C PHE A 618 -22.92 13.49 -21.89
N SER A 619 -21.76 13.02 -21.41
CA SER A 619 -21.66 12.36 -20.12
C SER A 619 -20.53 12.92 -19.27
N MET A 620 -20.65 12.75 -17.96
CA MET A 620 -19.69 13.22 -16.97
C MET A 620 -19.44 12.14 -15.92
N GLY A 621 -18.17 11.94 -15.59
CA GLY A 621 -17.72 11.16 -14.44
C GLY A 621 -16.77 11.96 -13.55
N ASP A 622 -16.52 11.42 -12.35
CA ASP A 622 -15.57 11.94 -11.37
C ASP A 622 -14.54 10.86 -10.98
N GLU A 623 -13.52 11.25 -10.22
CA GLU A 623 -12.52 10.32 -9.68
C GLU A 623 -13.11 9.34 -8.64
N CYS A 624 -14.33 9.60 -8.16
CA CYS A 624 -15.07 8.74 -7.24
C CYS A 624 -15.55 7.42 -7.90
N GLY A 625 -15.39 7.26 -9.22
CA GLY A 625 -15.82 6.05 -9.94
C GLY A 625 -17.35 5.91 -10.02
N SER A 626 -18.07 7.02 -9.81
CA SER A 626 -19.53 7.09 -9.87
C SER A 626 -20.06 6.60 -11.22
N THR A 627 -21.28 6.07 -11.24
CA THR A 627 -21.98 5.85 -12.52
C THR A 627 -22.09 7.18 -13.25
N LYS A 628 -21.54 7.26 -14.47
CA LYS A 628 -21.58 8.48 -15.29
C LYS A 628 -23.00 9.04 -15.37
N VAL A 629 -23.12 10.36 -15.22
CA VAL A 629 -24.38 11.08 -15.46
C VAL A 629 -24.41 11.63 -16.87
N PHE A 630 -25.61 11.72 -17.44
CA PHE A 630 -25.83 12.08 -18.84
C PHE A 630 -26.77 13.28 -18.95
N ASP A 631 -26.50 14.17 -19.90
CA ASP A 631 -27.45 15.19 -20.38
C ASP A 631 -27.34 15.26 -21.91
N SER A 632 -28.40 15.71 -22.59
CA SER A 632 -28.46 15.73 -24.05
C SER A 632 -29.10 17.01 -24.58
N VAL A 633 -28.40 17.71 -25.46
CA VAL A 633 -28.91 18.93 -26.08
C VAL A 633 -29.37 18.63 -27.51
N PHE A 634 -30.63 18.98 -27.81
CA PHE A 634 -31.18 18.88 -29.16
C PHE A 634 -30.72 20.07 -30.00
N VAL A 635 -30.16 19.81 -31.19
CA VAL A 635 -29.71 20.85 -32.13
C VAL A 635 -30.43 20.67 -33.47
N PHE A 636 -31.21 21.68 -33.87
CA PHE A 636 -31.97 21.66 -35.12
C PHE A 636 -31.16 22.24 -36.29
N VAL A 637 -30.66 21.37 -37.16
CA VAL A 637 -29.96 21.73 -38.40
C VAL A 637 -30.99 22.04 -39.49
N LYS A 638 -31.00 23.29 -39.95
CA LYS A 638 -31.87 23.81 -41.02
C LYS A 638 -31.41 23.31 -42.40
N GLU A 639 -32.34 23.21 -43.34
CA GLU A 639 -32.01 22.98 -44.75
C GLU A 639 -31.46 24.27 -45.41
N SER A 640 -30.42 24.13 -46.24
CA SER A 640 -29.88 25.22 -47.06
C SER A 640 -30.74 25.48 -48.31
N PRO A 641 -30.92 26.75 -48.73
CA PRO A 641 -31.65 27.06 -49.96
C PRO A 641 -30.89 26.55 -51.19
N SER A 642 -31.61 26.04 -52.19
CA SER A 642 -31.01 25.57 -53.44
C SER A 642 -31.68 26.17 -54.67
N ALA A 643 -30.90 26.31 -55.75
CA ALA A 643 -31.37 26.68 -57.08
C ALA A 643 -30.51 26.01 -58.16
N THR A 644 -30.97 26.11 -59.40
CA THR A 644 -30.20 25.82 -60.61
C THR A 644 -30.05 27.12 -61.41
N PRO A 645 -28.89 27.79 -61.33
CA PRO A 645 -28.61 28.96 -62.16
C PRO A 645 -28.69 28.62 -63.65
N HIS A 646 -29.38 29.44 -64.43
CA HIS A 646 -29.52 29.28 -65.87
C HIS A 646 -29.35 30.62 -66.59
N ILE A 647 -28.64 30.60 -67.73
CA ILE A 647 -28.21 31.76 -68.51
C ILE A 647 -28.67 31.55 -69.95
N SER A 648 -29.47 32.47 -70.47
CA SER A 648 -30.14 32.34 -71.78
C SER A 648 -29.21 32.45 -73.00
N VAL A 649 -28.19 33.31 -72.92
CA VAL A 649 -27.23 33.58 -74.01
C VAL A 649 -25.84 33.75 -73.42
N GLN A 650 -24.85 33.01 -73.95
CA GLN A 650 -23.49 32.98 -73.42
C GLN A 650 -22.48 33.84 -74.21
N SER A 651 -22.81 34.27 -75.43
CA SER A 651 -21.93 35.20 -76.17
C SER A 651 -22.63 35.98 -77.28
N GLY A 652 -22.12 37.18 -77.59
CA GLY A 652 -22.59 38.02 -78.69
C GLY A 652 -21.89 39.39 -78.73
N CYS A 653 -22.22 40.22 -79.73
CA CYS A 653 -21.63 41.55 -79.91
C CYS A 653 -22.18 42.58 -78.91
N VAL A 654 -21.44 43.66 -78.65
CA VAL A 654 -21.96 44.84 -77.92
C VAL A 654 -23.10 45.50 -78.73
N PRO A 655 -24.25 45.87 -78.13
CA PRO A 655 -24.68 45.54 -76.77
C PRO A 655 -25.33 44.15 -76.68
N LEU A 656 -24.97 43.37 -75.65
CA LEU A 656 -25.52 42.03 -75.43
C LEU A 656 -26.53 42.02 -74.27
N SER A 657 -27.80 41.73 -74.57
CA SER A 657 -28.82 41.41 -73.56
C SER A 657 -28.73 39.95 -73.15
N VAL A 658 -28.75 39.67 -71.84
CA VAL A 658 -28.78 38.31 -71.28
C VAL A 658 -29.83 38.22 -70.18
N LEU A 659 -30.72 37.24 -70.30
CA LEU A 659 -31.64 36.83 -69.23
C LEU A 659 -30.99 35.77 -68.34
N PHE A 660 -31.00 36.01 -67.04
CA PHE A 660 -30.55 35.13 -65.95
C PHE A 660 -31.77 34.64 -65.17
N SER A 661 -31.77 33.37 -64.76
CA SER A 661 -32.91 32.76 -64.04
C SER A 661 -32.46 31.75 -63.01
N ALA A 662 -32.92 31.90 -61.77
CA ALA A 662 -32.72 30.95 -60.68
C ALA A 662 -33.85 29.92 -60.72
N LEU A 663 -33.61 28.78 -61.38
CA LEU A 663 -34.60 27.70 -61.49
C LEU A 663 -34.62 26.87 -60.20
N ASN A 664 -35.71 26.13 -59.95
CA ASN A 664 -35.84 25.15 -58.86
C ASN A 664 -35.69 25.69 -57.42
N THR A 665 -35.64 27.01 -57.20
CA THR A 665 -35.70 27.61 -55.85
C THR A 665 -37.13 27.69 -55.31
N ASP A 666 -37.26 27.61 -53.99
CA ASP A 666 -38.45 28.08 -53.28
C ASP A 666 -38.66 29.58 -53.54
N SER A 667 -39.92 30.02 -53.67
CA SER A 667 -40.30 31.41 -53.91
C SER A 667 -40.16 32.33 -52.70
N SER A 668 -39.92 31.76 -51.52
CA SER A 668 -39.66 32.48 -50.27
C SER A 668 -38.16 32.77 -50.03
N ASN A 669 -37.26 32.17 -50.81
CA ASN A 669 -35.84 32.52 -50.78
C ASN A 669 -35.62 33.92 -51.36
N ILE A 670 -34.83 34.74 -50.67
CA ILE A 670 -34.29 35.98 -51.22
C ILE A 670 -33.19 35.60 -52.20
N VAL A 671 -33.23 36.19 -53.41
CA VAL A 671 -32.28 35.97 -54.49
C VAL A 671 -31.45 37.23 -54.69
N HIS A 672 -30.14 37.10 -54.93
CA HIS A 672 -29.25 38.21 -55.29
C HIS A 672 -28.24 37.76 -56.35
N TRP A 673 -28.30 38.37 -57.53
CA TRP A 673 -27.37 38.19 -58.64
C TRP A 673 -26.31 39.31 -58.65
N MET A 674 -25.07 38.94 -58.97
CA MET A 674 -23.99 39.89 -59.33
C MET A 674 -23.51 39.57 -60.75
N PHE A 675 -23.55 40.53 -61.68
CA PHE A 675 -23.34 40.27 -63.11
C PHE A 675 -21.89 40.41 -63.61
N GLY A 676 -20.93 40.63 -62.70
CA GLY A 676 -19.50 40.66 -63.00
C GLY A 676 -18.95 41.99 -63.54
N ASP A 677 -19.82 42.96 -63.84
CA ASP A 677 -19.46 44.32 -64.29
C ASP A 677 -19.65 45.40 -63.21
N GLY A 678 -20.05 44.99 -62.00
CA GLY A 678 -20.40 45.87 -60.88
C GLY A 678 -21.89 46.16 -60.74
N SER A 679 -22.75 45.57 -61.58
CA SER A 679 -24.21 45.61 -61.41
C SER A 679 -24.77 44.37 -60.72
N GLU A 680 -25.93 44.54 -60.07
CA GLU A 680 -26.60 43.56 -59.21
C GLU A 680 -28.12 43.52 -59.48
N SER A 681 -28.79 42.43 -59.08
CA SER A 681 -30.25 42.31 -59.16
C SER A 681 -30.83 41.34 -58.15
N SER A 682 -31.92 41.71 -57.47
CA SER A 682 -32.64 40.83 -56.52
C SER A 682 -33.82 40.07 -57.12
N PHE A 683 -33.96 40.05 -58.46
CA PHE A 683 -35.05 39.35 -59.13
C PHE A 683 -34.68 37.90 -59.47
N LEU A 684 -35.62 36.97 -59.18
CA LEU A 684 -35.49 35.53 -59.45
C LEU A 684 -35.26 35.22 -60.94
N VAL A 685 -35.82 36.06 -61.82
CA VAL A 685 -35.47 36.17 -63.24
C VAL A 685 -35.10 37.63 -63.52
N ALA A 686 -33.91 37.87 -64.06
CA ALA A 686 -33.35 39.20 -64.28
C ALA A 686 -32.81 39.33 -65.71
N GLU A 687 -33.09 40.45 -66.37
CA GLU A 687 -32.48 40.84 -67.65
C GLU A 687 -31.37 41.86 -67.39
N HIS A 688 -30.21 41.67 -68.03
CA HIS A 688 -29.08 42.59 -67.97
C HIS A 688 -28.51 42.88 -69.35
N HIS A 689 -27.86 44.05 -69.52
CA HIS A 689 -27.36 44.54 -70.80
C HIS A 689 -25.87 44.93 -70.70
N TYR A 690 -25.01 44.10 -71.27
CA TYR A 690 -23.57 44.37 -71.34
C TYR A 690 -23.26 45.37 -72.46
N SER A 691 -22.76 46.55 -72.07
CA SER A 691 -22.47 47.69 -72.95
C SER A 691 -20.98 47.84 -73.31
N LEU A 692 -20.11 46.99 -72.76
CA LEU A 692 -18.68 46.93 -73.02
C LEU A 692 -18.26 45.51 -73.44
N PRO A 693 -17.18 45.35 -74.22
CA PRO A 693 -16.63 44.04 -74.54
C PRO A 693 -15.86 43.47 -73.34
N GLY A 694 -15.99 42.17 -73.08
CA GLY A 694 -15.39 41.52 -71.92
C GLY A 694 -15.83 40.07 -71.71
N GLU A 695 -15.28 39.44 -70.67
CA GLU A 695 -15.69 38.13 -70.18
C GLU A 695 -16.13 38.27 -68.73
N TYR A 696 -17.42 38.03 -68.46
CA TYR A 696 -18.06 38.37 -67.19
C TYR A 696 -18.36 37.11 -66.39
N SER A 697 -17.88 37.06 -65.14
CA SER A 697 -18.20 36.04 -64.15
C SER A 697 -19.44 36.44 -63.36
N ILE A 698 -20.35 35.52 -63.13
CA ILE A 698 -21.63 35.78 -62.45
C ILE A 698 -21.73 34.93 -61.19
N SER A 699 -22.16 35.55 -60.10
CA SER A 699 -22.52 34.87 -58.85
C SER A 699 -23.99 35.05 -58.52
N LEU A 700 -24.52 34.10 -57.75
CA LEU A 700 -25.88 34.07 -57.24
C LEU A 700 -25.85 33.69 -55.76
N ASP A 701 -26.31 34.58 -54.90
CA ASP A 701 -26.62 34.29 -53.51
C ASP A 701 -28.11 33.98 -53.34
N LEU A 702 -28.40 32.92 -52.60
CA LEU A 702 -29.72 32.62 -52.05
C LEU A 702 -29.68 32.79 -50.54
N ILE A 703 -30.73 33.36 -49.94
CA ILE A 703 -30.92 33.42 -48.49
C ILE A 703 -32.32 32.91 -48.17
N SER A 704 -32.43 31.85 -47.35
CA SER A 704 -33.72 31.29 -46.97
C SER A 704 -34.45 32.16 -45.93
N PRO A 705 -35.77 32.00 -45.75
CA PRO A 705 -36.52 32.67 -44.67
C PRO A 705 -35.98 32.41 -43.26
N ASN A 706 -35.18 31.34 -43.08
CA ASN A 706 -34.56 30.94 -41.83
C ASN A 706 -33.09 31.42 -41.70
N SER A 707 -32.68 32.35 -42.57
CA SER A 707 -31.36 33.01 -42.66
C SER A 707 -30.17 32.13 -43.07
N CYS A 708 -30.39 30.95 -43.64
CA CYS A 708 -29.29 30.15 -44.22
C CYS A 708 -28.98 30.64 -45.64
N ASN A 709 -27.71 30.82 -45.96
CA ASN A 709 -27.26 31.31 -47.27
C ASN A 709 -26.62 30.21 -48.13
N THR A 710 -26.63 30.40 -49.46
CA THR A 710 -25.92 29.51 -50.40
C THR A 710 -25.47 30.31 -51.62
N HIS A 711 -24.15 30.32 -51.86
CA HIS A 711 -23.49 31.10 -52.90
C HIS A 711 -23.07 30.22 -54.08
N TYR A 712 -23.57 30.52 -55.28
CA TYR A 712 -23.12 29.93 -56.55
C TYR A 712 -22.15 30.88 -57.25
N SER A 713 -21.08 30.34 -57.84
CA SER A 713 -20.14 31.10 -58.67
C SER A 713 -19.99 30.44 -60.04
N ILE A 714 -20.13 31.23 -61.10
CA ILE A 714 -20.00 30.79 -62.49
C ILE A 714 -18.95 31.67 -63.16
N ILE A 715 -17.80 31.08 -63.45
CA ILE A 715 -16.63 31.79 -63.96
C ILE A 715 -16.79 32.03 -65.46
N GLN A 716 -16.79 33.29 -65.88
CA GLN A 716 -16.80 33.77 -67.26
C GLN A 716 -17.88 33.17 -68.23
N PRO A 717 -19.13 32.86 -67.82
CA PRO A 717 -20.12 32.25 -68.71
C PRO A 717 -20.73 33.22 -69.75
N VAL A 718 -20.44 34.53 -69.69
CA VAL A 718 -20.90 35.51 -70.68
C VAL A 718 -19.71 36.22 -71.32
N LYS A 719 -19.62 36.16 -72.66
CA LYS A 719 -18.53 36.73 -73.45
C LYS A 719 -19.04 37.73 -74.51
N VAL A 720 -18.60 38.97 -74.41
CA VAL A 720 -19.14 40.10 -75.18
C VAL A 720 -18.08 40.62 -76.16
N TYR A 721 -18.37 40.57 -77.45
CA TYR A 721 -17.43 40.89 -78.52
C TYR A 721 -17.50 42.37 -78.92
N PRO A 722 -16.35 43.02 -79.20
CA PRO A 722 -16.33 44.39 -79.70
C PRO A 722 -16.84 44.48 -81.14
N LEU A 723 -17.47 45.61 -81.48
CA LEU A 723 -17.75 45.97 -82.86
C LEU A 723 -16.44 46.31 -83.60
N PRO A 724 -16.32 46.03 -84.90
CA PRO A 724 -15.23 46.52 -85.73
C PRO A 724 -15.40 48.04 -86.01
N ILE A 725 -14.43 48.67 -86.68
CA ILE A 725 -14.47 50.09 -87.04
C ILE A 725 -14.22 50.26 -88.54
N ALA A 726 -15.22 50.78 -89.26
CA ALA A 726 -15.24 50.95 -90.71
C ALA A 726 -14.62 52.28 -91.14
N ASN A 727 -13.62 52.24 -92.01
CA ASN A 727 -12.96 53.43 -92.54
C ASN A 727 -12.41 53.20 -93.96
N PHE A 728 -12.52 54.20 -94.83
CA PHE A 728 -11.84 54.21 -96.14
C PHE A 728 -11.58 55.63 -96.64
N ASP A 729 -10.79 55.77 -97.70
CA ASP A 729 -10.67 57.00 -98.48
C ASP A 729 -10.50 56.71 -99.99
N PHE A 730 -10.53 57.75 -100.84
CA PHE A 730 -10.49 57.58 -102.30
C PHE A 730 -9.67 58.66 -103.04
N TYR A 731 -9.24 58.33 -104.26
CA TYR A 731 -8.46 59.22 -105.13
C TYR A 731 -8.76 58.95 -106.63
N PRO A 732 -8.81 59.97 -107.51
CA PRO A 732 -8.75 61.40 -107.22
C PRO A 732 -10.00 61.93 -106.50
N GLN A 733 -9.86 63.08 -105.84
CA GLN A 733 -10.95 63.74 -105.10
C GLN A 733 -11.95 64.49 -106.02
N ALA A 734 -11.64 64.62 -107.32
CA ALA A 734 -12.55 65.13 -108.34
C ALA A 734 -12.19 64.55 -109.71
N ALA A 735 -13.19 64.19 -110.51
CA ALA A 735 -13.02 63.56 -111.83
C ALA A 735 -14.02 64.10 -112.88
N SER A 736 -13.87 63.67 -114.13
CA SER A 736 -14.70 64.13 -115.26
C SER A 736 -14.93 63.01 -116.27
N MET A 737 -15.87 63.19 -117.20
CA MET A 737 -16.13 62.23 -118.29
C MET A 737 -14.92 61.97 -119.22
N LEU A 738 -13.85 62.77 -119.12
CA LEU A 738 -12.58 62.51 -119.81
C LEU A 738 -11.64 61.55 -119.04
N LYS A 739 -11.83 61.41 -117.72
CA LYS A 739 -11.10 60.50 -116.80
C LYS A 739 -11.98 60.16 -115.58
N PRO A 740 -12.86 59.14 -115.66
CA PRO A 740 -13.85 58.84 -114.61
C PRO A 740 -13.46 57.68 -113.69
N GLU A 741 -12.18 57.32 -113.61
CA GLU A 741 -11.64 56.25 -112.75
C GLU A 741 -11.34 56.76 -111.33
N ILE A 742 -11.71 55.98 -110.31
CA ILE A 742 -11.53 56.28 -108.89
C ILE A 742 -11.00 55.03 -108.16
N SER A 743 -9.92 55.17 -107.39
CA SER A 743 -9.35 54.12 -106.54
C SER A 743 -9.71 54.31 -105.07
N PHE A 744 -10.01 53.21 -104.38
CA PHE A 744 -10.44 53.19 -102.98
C PHE A 744 -9.42 52.48 -102.08
N LEU A 745 -9.21 53.02 -100.87
CA LEU A 745 -8.27 52.52 -99.88
C LEU A 745 -8.98 52.29 -98.55
N ASN A 746 -9.09 51.04 -98.14
CA ASN A 746 -9.70 50.66 -96.87
C ASN A 746 -8.71 50.87 -95.71
N TYR A 747 -9.14 51.57 -94.66
CA TYR A 747 -8.39 51.84 -93.43
C TYR A 747 -9.02 51.19 -92.19
N SER A 748 -10.04 50.35 -92.36
CA SER A 748 -10.57 49.46 -91.33
C SER A 748 -9.47 48.52 -90.80
N GLY A 749 -9.65 48.08 -89.56
CA GLY A 749 -8.67 47.28 -88.81
C GLY A 749 -8.34 45.90 -89.40
N THR A 750 -7.51 45.16 -88.67
CA THR A 750 -7.21 43.75 -88.99
C THR A 750 -8.43 42.86 -88.78
N PHE A 751 -8.56 41.80 -89.59
CA PHE A 751 -9.63 40.79 -89.53
C PHE A 751 -11.02 41.30 -89.94
N SER A 752 -11.15 41.77 -91.18
CA SER A 752 -12.45 42.15 -91.76
C SER A 752 -12.72 41.45 -93.09
N ILE A 753 -13.88 40.81 -93.20
CA ILE A 753 -14.60 40.72 -94.48
C ILE A 753 -15.04 42.15 -94.83
N TYR A 754 -15.04 42.51 -96.10
CA TYR A 754 -15.44 43.83 -96.59
C TYR A 754 -16.45 43.69 -97.74
N PHE A 755 -17.40 44.61 -97.79
CA PHE A 755 -18.38 44.73 -98.86
C PHE A 755 -18.51 46.21 -99.24
N TRP A 756 -18.21 46.50 -100.50
CA TRP A 756 -18.31 47.82 -101.12
C TRP A 756 -19.57 47.93 -101.96
N ASP A 757 -20.22 49.08 -101.91
CA ASP A 757 -21.20 49.54 -102.91
C ASP A 757 -20.70 50.90 -103.42
N PHE A 758 -20.57 51.06 -104.74
CA PHE A 758 -20.00 52.27 -105.35
C PHE A 758 -21.04 53.37 -105.63
N GLY A 759 -22.30 53.17 -105.25
CA GLY A 759 -23.38 54.14 -105.35
C GLY A 759 -24.03 54.23 -106.74
N ASP A 760 -23.60 53.40 -107.69
CA ASP A 760 -24.16 53.27 -109.05
C ASP A 760 -24.75 51.88 -109.34
N ALA A 761 -25.08 51.13 -108.28
CA ALA A 761 -25.51 49.73 -108.28
C ALA A 761 -24.44 48.69 -108.69
N SER A 762 -23.15 49.06 -108.63
CA SER A 762 -22.03 48.12 -108.66
C SER A 762 -21.41 47.91 -107.27
N VAL A 763 -20.88 46.71 -107.01
CA VAL A 763 -20.41 46.24 -105.69
C VAL A 763 -19.14 45.39 -105.81
N ASP A 764 -18.32 45.35 -104.74
CA ASP A 764 -17.13 44.48 -104.64
C ASP A 764 -16.96 43.93 -103.21
N SER A 765 -16.76 42.62 -103.06
CA SER A 765 -16.42 41.96 -101.78
C SER A 765 -15.20 41.05 -101.87
N LEU A 766 -14.43 41.16 -102.96
CA LEU A 766 -13.24 40.37 -103.28
C LEU A 766 -11.95 41.18 -103.10
N HIS A 767 -11.99 42.50 -103.27
CA HIS A 767 -10.83 43.38 -103.18
C HIS A 767 -10.92 44.34 -101.98
N ARG A 768 -9.92 44.27 -101.09
CA ARG A 768 -9.85 45.18 -99.93
C ARG A 768 -9.71 46.65 -100.35
N ASN A 769 -9.04 46.91 -101.46
CA ASN A 769 -8.78 48.24 -102.03
C ASN A 769 -9.14 48.22 -103.54
N PRO A 770 -10.42 48.35 -103.92
CA PRO A 770 -10.87 48.26 -105.31
C PRO A 770 -10.61 49.56 -106.10
N SER A 771 -10.89 49.55 -107.40
CA SER A 771 -10.99 50.74 -108.24
C SER A 771 -12.16 50.61 -109.20
N HIS A 772 -12.85 51.71 -109.48
CA HIS A 772 -14.13 51.74 -110.20
C HIS A 772 -14.16 52.83 -111.28
N PHE A 773 -15.03 52.65 -112.28
CA PHE A 773 -15.18 53.53 -113.43
C PHE A 773 -16.64 54.02 -113.54
N TYR A 774 -16.87 55.30 -113.31
CA TYR A 774 -18.22 55.89 -113.42
C TYR A 774 -18.59 56.20 -114.88
N SER A 775 -19.82 55.88 -115.26
CA SER A 775 -20.30 55.94 -116.66
C SER A 775 -21.08 57.22 -117.01
N ALA A 776 -21.33 58.10 -116.05
CA ALA A 776 -22.08 59.34 -116.22
C ALA A 776 -21.58 60.45 -115.28
N PRO A 777 -21.84 61.75 -115.57
CA PRO A 777 -21.63 62.83 -114.62
C PRO A 777 -22.66 62.74 -113.49
N GLY A 778 -22.24 62.96 -112.24
CA GLY A 778 -23.09 62.73 -111.08
C GLY A 778 -22.37 62.82 -109.73
N THR A 779 -23.09 62.48 -108.66
CA THR A 779 -22.57 62.32 -107.29
C THR A 779 -23.01 60.96 -106.76
N TYR A 780 -22.06 60.16 -106.30
CA TYR A 780 -22.26 58.75 -105.94
C TYR A 780 -21.93 58.50 -104.46
N PRO A 781 -22.86 57.97 -103.65
CA PRO A 781 -22.59 57.60 -102.26
C PRO A 781 -21.95 56.21 -102.20
N VAL A 782 -20.64 56.16 -101.97
CA VAL A 782 -19.88 54.92 -101.83
C VAL A 782 -19.96 54.44 -100.38
N GLN A 783 -20.39 53.19 -100.18
CA GLN A 783 -20.49 52.53 -98.87
C GLN A 783 -19.42 51.45 -98.72
N LEU A 784 -18.86 51.33 -97.52
CA LEU A 784 -18.07 50.18 -97.08
C LEU A 784 -18.72 49.61 -95.82
N VAL A 785 -19.13 48.35 -95.89
CA VAL A 785 -19.49 47.50 -94.75
C VAL A 785 -18.29 46.61 -94.41
N ILE A 786 -18.04 46.37 -93.13
CA ILE A 786 -17.11 45.35 -92.66
C ILE A 786 -17.76 44.40 -91.64
N GLU A 787 -17.25 43.17 -91.58
CA GLU A 787 -17.65 42.13 -90.64
C GLU A 787 -16.40 41.50 -89.99
N ASN A 788 -16.40 41.32 -88.67
CA ASN A 788 -15.32 40.64 -87.94
C ASN A 788 -15.55 39.13 -87.81
N GLU A 789 -14.59 38.41 -87.21
CA GLU A 789 -14.64 36.94 -87.03
C GLU A 789 -15.79 36.44 -86.11
N PHE A 790 -16.51 37.36 -85.45
CA PHE A 790 -17.67 37.08 -84.58
C PHE A 790 -19.00 37.53 -85.20
N SER A 791 -19.00 37.85 -86.51
CA SER A 791 -20.13 38.42 -87.26
C SER A 791 -20.69 39.74 -86.70
N CYS A 792 -19.88 40.49 -85.95
CA CYS A 792 -20.18 41.88 -85.62
C CYS A 792 -19.81 42.77 -86.82
N THR A 793 -20.69 43.70 -87.19
CA THR A 793 -20.54 44.56 -88.38
C THR A 793 -20.43 46.05 -88.04
N ASP A 794 -19.83 46.82 -88.95
CA ASP A 794 -19.85 48.30 -88.95
C ASP A 794 -19.90 48.83 -90.40
N THR A 795 -20.32 50.08 -90.61
CA THR A 795 -20.61 50.66 -91.94
C THR A 795 -20.29 52.16 -92.02
N ILE A 796 -19.60 52.56 -93.09
CA ILE A 796 -19.26 53.96 -93.41
C ILE A 796 -19.61 54.32 -94.86
N VAL A 797 -19.96 55.59 -95.11
CA VAL A 797 -20.32 56.12 -96.45
C VAL A 797 -19.55 57.41 -96.76
N LYS A 798 -19.08 57.59 -98.00
CA LYS A 798 -18.47 58.82 -98.54
C LYS A 798 -18.93 59.11 -99.98
N ASN A 799 -19.01 60.38 -100.37
CA ASN A 799 -19.52 60.79 -101.69
C ASN A 799 -18.40 61.11 -102.70
N VAL A 800 -18.57 60.69 -103.96
CA VAL A 800 -17.65 60.87 -105.11
C VAL A 800 -18.33 61.65 -106.24
N THR A 801 -17.61 62.46 -107.05
CA THR A 801 -18.23 63.37 -108.07
C THR A 801 -17.54 63.40 -109.46
N ILE A 802 -18.36 63.53 -110.53
CA ILE A 802 -17.96 63.44 -111.97
C ILE A 802 -18.61 64.57 -112.82
N SER A 803 -17.87 65.19 -113.76
CA SER A 803 -18.27 66.41 -114.55
C SER A 803 -18.28 66.29 -116.10
N ASP A 804 -18.96 67.23 -116.80
CA ASP A 804 -19.36 67.25 -118.24
C ASP A 804 -18.47 68.14 -119.20
N ALA A 805 -18.85 68.35 -120.49
CA ALA A 805 -17.89 68.49 -121.61
C ALA A 805 -17.93 69.69 -122.63
N LEU A 806 -18.91 70.62 -122.70
CA LEU A 806 -18.95 71.73 -123.72
C LEU A 806 -19.25 73.12 -123.13
N ILE A 807 -18.58 74.21 -123.60
CA ILE A 807 -18.67 75.56 -123.01
C ILE A 807 -18.64 76.71 -124.05
N PHE A 808 -19.56 77.69 -123.93
CA PHE A 808 -19.59 78.97 -124.65
C PHE A 808 -19.97 80.14 -123.71
N TYR A 809 -19.30 81.30 -123.83
CA TYR A 809 -19.56 82.52 -123.07
C TYR A 809 -19.27 83.80 -123.87
N ALA A 810 -20.02 84.88 -123.64
CA ALA A 810 -19.81 86.19 -124.27
C ALA A 810 -20.04 87.33 -123.26
N PRO A 811 -19.15 88.34 -123.18
CA PRO A 811 -19.34 89.55 -122.39
C PRO A 811 -20.55 90.40 -122.85
N THR A 812 -21.03 91.29 -121.98
CA THR A 812 -22.17 92.19 -122.25
C THR A 812 -21.80 93.66 -122.45
N ALA A 813 -20.59 94.08 -122.08
CA ALA A 813 -20.08 95.44 -122.28
C ALA A 813 -18.55 95.48 -122.32
N PHE A 814 -17.96 96.52 -122.92
CA PHE A 814 -16.51 96.76 -122.92
C PHE A 814 -16.12 98.25 -123.11
N THR A 815 -14.87 98.58 -122.77
CA THR A 815 -14.33 99.94 -122.58
C THR A 815 -13.05 100.14 -123.41
N PRO A 816 -13.14 100.72 -124.62
CA PRO A 816 -12.01 100.74 -125.56
C PRO A 816 -10.87 101.70 -125.17
N GLY A 817 -9.73 101.13 -124.75
CA GLY A 817 -8.46 101.85 -124.68
C GLY A 817 -8.18 102.59 -123.36
N LYS A 818 -8.91 102.28 -122.28
CA LYS A 818 -8.66 102.80 -120.92
C LYS A 818 -8.20 101.74 -119.92
N ASP A 819 -8.62 100.48 -120.08
CA ASP A 819 -8.46 99.43 -119.05
C ASP A 819 -7.65 98.25 -119.59
N TYR A 820 -6.66 97.72 -118.86
CA TYR A 820 -5.80 96.62 -119.36
C TYR A 820 -6.55 95.33 -119.76
N ASN A 821 -7.74 95.06 -119.21
CA ASN A 821 -8.39 93.75 -119.27
C ASN A 821 -9.68 93.66 -120.12
N ASN A 822 -10.19 94.75 -120.72
CA ASN A 822 -11.42 94.71 -121.55
C ASN A 822 -11.42 95.71 -122.73
N ASN A 823 -10.27 95.90 -123.38
CA ASN A 823 -10.11 96.81 -124.52
C ASN A 823 -10.82 96.36 -125.81
N SER A 824 -11.24 95.09 -125.90
CA SER A 824 -11.94 94.54 -127.05
C SER A 824 -13.01 93.53 -126.63
N PHE A 825 -14.13 93.52 -127.35
CA PHE A 825 -15.18 92.52 -127.19
C PHE A 825 -14.75 91.21 -127.84
N ASN A 826 -14.27 90.27 -127.03
CA ASN A 826 -13.94 88.90 -127.40
C ASN A 826 -15.03 87.93 -126.89
N VAL A 827 -15.29 86.85 -127.62
CA VAL A 827 -16.18 85.76 -127.17
C VAL A 827 -15.35 84.51 -126.85
N PHE A 828 -15.73 83.78 -125.81
CA PHE A 828 -15.00 82.60 -125.33
C PHE A 828 -15.79 81.34 -125.69
N VAL A 829 -15.15 80.40 -126.39
CA VAL A 829 -15.76 79.13 -126.76
C VAL A 829 -14.69 78.04 -126.82
N SER A 830 -15.05 76.83 -126.40
CA SER A 830 -14.20 75.65 -126.43
C SER A 830 -14.99 74.45 -126.94
N GLY A 831 -14.35 73.56 -127.70
CA GLY A 831 -14.99 72.39 -128.32
C GLY A 831 -15.62 72.65 -129.70
N ILE A 832 -15.02 73.53 -130.52
CA ILE A 832 -15.52 73.89 -131.87
C ILE A 832 -14.46 73.73 -132.97
N ASP A 833 -14.89 73.67 -134.23
CA ASP A 833 -14.03 73.87 -135.39
C ASP A 833 -13.77 75.37 -135.61
N GLU A 834 -12.56 75.83 -135.31
CA GLU A 834 -12.16 77.23 -135.42
C GLU A 834 -12.32 77.80 -136.85
N ASN A 835 -12.20 76.97 -137.89
CA ASN A 835 -12.31 77.40 -139.29
C ASN A 835 -13.74 77.83 -139.68
N SER A 836 -14.73 77.36 -138.92
CA SER A 836 -16.15 77.68 -139.11
C SER A 836 -16.55 79.05 -138.53
N PHE A 837 -15.67 79.68 -137.73
CA PHE A 837 -16.02 80.84 -136.93
C PHE A 837 -16.29 82.11 -137.76
N SER A 838 -17.32 82.86 -137.37
CA SER A 838 -17.66 84.18 -137.92
C SER A 838 -18.34 85.03 -136.85
N LEU A 839 -17.70 86.11 -136.42
CA LEU A 839 -18.29 87.12 -135.54
C LEU A 839 -18.50 88.43 -136.30
N ARG A 840 -19.73 88.96 -136.27
CA ARG A 840 -20.14 90.20 -136.94
C ARG A 840 -20.85 91.11 -135.96
N ILE A 841 -20.64 92.42 -136.10
CA ILE A 841 -21.22 93.44 -135.21
C ILE A 841 -21.85 94.55 -136.04
N PHE A 842 -23.02 95.02 -135.60
CA PHE A 842 -23.86 96.01 -136.27
C PHE A 842 -24.18 97.17 -135.32
N ASP A 843 -24.32 98.38 -135.86
CA ASP A 843 -24.84 99.53 -135.12
C ASP A 843 -26.37 99.43 -134.91
N ARG A 844 -26.93 100.37 -134.15
CA ARG A 844 -28.38 100.42 -133.86
C ARG A 844 -29.27 100.66 -135.09
N TRP A 845 -28.70 100.99 -136.25
CA TRP A 845 -29.41 101.17 -137.52
C TRP A 845 -29.27 99.96 -138.45
N GLY A 846 -28.52 98.92 -138.04
CA GLY A 846 -28.28 97.70 -138.81
C GLY A 846 -27.11 97.79 -139.79
N LEU A 847 -26.28 98.84 -139.71
CA LEU A 847 -25.06 98.95 -140.51
C LEU A 847 -23.96 98.08 -139.89
N GLN A 848 -23.32 97.21 -140.68
CA GLN A 848 -22.23 96.37 -140.17
C GLN A 848 -20.98 97.22 -139.87
N VAL A 849 -20.55 97.23 -138.61
CA VAL A 849 -19.41 98.02 -138.11
C VAL A 849 -18.13 97.21 -137.96
N TYR A 850 -18.24 95.90 -137.74
CA TYR A 850 -17.09 94.99 -137.61
C TYR A 850 -17.41 93.57 -138.09
N ILE A 851 -16.40 92.87 -138.57
CA ILE A 851 -16.44 91.45 -138.92
C ILE A 851 -15.06 90.81 -138.70
N THR A 852 -15.05 89.62 -138.11
CA THR A 852 -13.89 88.73 -138.01
C THR A 852 -14.28 87.29 -138.35
N LYS A 853 -13.29 86.48 -138.71
CA LYS A 853 -13.36 85.00 -138.73
C LYS A 853 -12.31 84.35 -137.82
N ASP A 854 -11.49 85.14 -137.15
CA ASP A 854 -10.55 84.67 -136.14
C ASP A 854 -11.19 84.82 -134.76
N ILE A 855 -11.29 83.71 -134.04
CA ILE A 855 -11.82 83.61 -132.67
C ILE A 855 -11.06 84.53 -131.69
N ASN A 856 -9.77 84.78 -131.94
CA ASN A 856 -8.90 85.58 -131.07
C ASN A 856 -8.96 87.10 -131.36
N GLN A 857 -9.73 87.53 -132.37
CA GLN A 857 -9.80 88.94 -132.78
C GLN A 857 -11.14 89.60 -132.45
N GLY A 858 -11.31 90.03 -131.20
CA GLY A 858 -12.43 90.85 -130.77
C GLY A 858 -12.45 92.27 -131.33
N TRP A 859 -13.64 92.88 -131.36
CA TRP A 859 -13.81 94.26 -131.83
C TRP A 859 -13.26 95.25 -130.81
N ASN A 860 -12.43 96.19 -131.24
CA ASN A 860 -11.80 97.22 -130.41
C ASN A 860 -12.60 98.54 -130.32
N GLY A 861 -13.91 98.50 -130.58
CA GLY A 861 -14.80 99.65 -130.40
C GLY A 861 -14.59 100.79 -131.41
N ARG A 862 -13.94 100.55 -132.55
CA ARG A 862 -13.65 101.56 -133.57
C ARG A 862 -14.39 101.32 -134.88
N ILE A 863 -14.74 102.41 -135.56
CA ILE A 863 -15.34 102.46 -136.90
C ILE A 863 -14.48 103.39 -137.77
N ALA A 864 -14.02 102.90 -138.92
CA ALA A 864 -13.13 103.66 -139.83
C ALA A 864 -11.91 104.32 -139.14
N GLY A 865 -11.39 103.70 -138.08
CA GLY A 865 -10.25 104.19 -137.27
C GLY A 865 -10.63 105.09 -136.09
N PHE A 866 -11.77 105.78 -136.16
CA PHE A 866 -12.29 106.61 -135.07
C PHE A 866 -12.98 105.75 -134.01
N LEU A 867 -13.09 106.27 -132.77
CA LEU A 867 -13.88 105.62 -131.72
C LEU A 867 -15.36 105.61 -132.16
N ALA A 868 -16.02 104.47 -132.04
CA ALA A 868 -17.44 104.37 -132.34
C ALA A 868 -18.28 105.11 -131.28
N PRO A 869 -19.49 105.61 -131.62
CA PRO A 869 -20.38 106.22 -130.63
C PRO A 869 -20.67 105.29 -129.46
N ILE A 870 -20.73 105.85 -128.24
CA ILE A 870 -21.18 105.17 -127.02
C ILE A 870 -22.65 104.77 -127.23
N ASP A 871 -22.89 103.48 -127.48
CA ASP A 871 -24.21 102.94 -127.86
C ASP A 871 -24.24 101.42 -127.66
N SER A 872 -25.41 100.81 -127.85
CA SER A 872 -25.60 99.36 -127.88
C SER A 872 -25.38 98.81 -129.30
N TYR A 873 -24.49 97.84 -129.44
CA TYR A 873 -24.18 97.18 -130.71
C TYR A 873 -24.65 95.73 -130.69
N VAL A 874 -25.20 95.24 -131.80
CA VAL A 874 -25.71 93.86 -131.91
C VAL A 874 -24.65 92.97 -132.50
N TRP A 875 -24.32 91.86 -131.84
CA TRP A 875 -23.35 90.89 -132.31
C TRP A 875 -24.00 89.55 -132.69
N PHE A 876 -23.42 88.90 -133.70
CA PHE A 876 -23.76 87.55 -134.15
C PHE A 876 -22.48 86.72 -134.28
N ALA A 877 -22.42 85.60 -133.57
CA ALA A 877 -21.36 84.60 -133.66
C ALA A 877 -21.90 83.31 -134.29
N GLU A 878 -21.22 82.79 -135.30
CA GLU A 878 -21.55 81.57 -136.04
C GLU A 878 -20.36 80.61 -135.94
N PHE A 879 -20.60 79.33 -135.67
CA PHE A 879 -19.55 78.30 -135.57
C PHE A 879 -20.18 76.89 -135.64
N THR A 880 -19.35 75.86 -135.83
CA THR A 880 -19.70 74.45 -135.81
C THR A 880 -18.97 73.77 -134.64
N ASP A 881 -19.65 72.94 -133.84
CA ASP A 881 -18.98 72.16 -132.79
C ASP A 881 -18.14 71.00 -133.37
N LEU A 882 -17.27 70.40 -132.55
CA LEU A 882 -16.43 69.26 -132.97
C LEU A 882 -17.23 68.01 -133.35
N ASN A 883 -18.54 67.96 -133.07
CA ASN A 883 -19.45 66.90 -133.52
C ASN A 883 -20.12 67.23 -134.86
N GLY A 884 -19.80 68.37 -135.49
CA GLY A 884 -20.32 68.80 -136.78
C GLY A 884 -21.65 69.58 -136.72
N THR A 885 -22.14 69.95 -135.53
CA THR A 885 -23.41 70.68 -135.37
C THR A 885 -23.19 72.18 -135.55
N PHE A 886 -23.95 72.82 -136.45
CA PHE A 886 -23.88 74.27 -136.63
C PHE A 886 -24.66 75.04 -135.56
N HIS A 887 -24.00 76.03 -134.96
CA HIS A 887 -24.53 76.93 -133.93
C HIS A 887 -24.49 78.38 -134.39
N ARG A 888 -25.57 79.11 -134.14
CA ARG A 888 -25.61 80.58 -134.18
C ARG A 888 -25.96 81.12 -132.81
N LYS A 889 -25.16 82.03 -132.29
CA LYS A 889 -25.40 82.80 -131.06
C LYS A 889 -25.46 84.28 -131.41
N SER A 890 -26.20 85.06 -130.63
CA SER A 890 -26.33 86.51 -130.84
C SER A 890 -26.68 87.20 -129.54
N GLY A 891 -26.29 88.47 -129.42
CA GLY A 891 -26.59 89.28 -128.26
C GLY A 891 -26.35 90.76 -128.53
N VAL A 892 -26.43 91.55 -127.46
CA VAL A 892 -26.06 92.96 -127.46
C VAL A 892 -24.76 93.10 -126.67
N VAL A 893 -23.86 93.96 -127.14
CA VAL A 893 -22.71 94.44 -126.37
C VAL A 893 -22.80 95.96 -126.28
N THR A 894 -22.78 96.50 -125.05
CA THR A 894 -22.76 97.94 -124.84
C THR A 894 -21.33 98.46 -124.96
N LEU A 895 -21.11 99.43 -125.83
CA LEU A 895 -19.88 100.20 -125.86
C LEU A 895 -19.96 101.29 -124.80
N VAL A 896 -19.03 101.27 -123.84
CA VAL A 896 -18.96 102.24 -122.73
C VAL A 896 -17.68 103.06 -122.88
N GLU A 897 -17.70 104.32 -122.44
CA GLU A 897 -16.52 105.21 -122.50
C GLU A 897 -15.51 104.92 -121.39
#